data_AF-A0A380WY56-F1
#
_entry.id   AF-A0A380WY56-F1
#
_cell.length_a   1.000
_cell.length_b   1.000
_cell.length_c   1.000
_cell.angle_alpha   90.00
_cell.angle_beta   90.00
_cell.angle_gamma   90.00
#
_symmetry.space_group_name_H-M   'P 1'
#
loop_
_entity.id
_entity.type
_entity.pdbx_description
1 polymer ?
#
loop_
_entity_poly.entity_id
_entity_poly.type
_entity_poly.pdbx_seq_one_letter_code
_entity_poly.pdbx_strand_id
1 'polypeptide(L)'
;MKKSAFLLSIALVFPSISFASDDMAVNENTINENVIYYDYTFPYDINDYDDSVLQNTSFAFNAKKGESQVEIDNLDASEVYLNGKKVADKKEIDGNIADGKNYLDVLDSKDDTNVSIKASKEEKALETKRETLDKGTTDLLEKILDEEVKKDFAGGQISVMKDNKEIYNHNFGYKNNYYKDGKPIKIEKRDRVDDSTMFDLASNTKMYVTNYSLQKLAYEGKINLDDKVNKYFDKFKDSDADVIKGKNNITIRDILMHQAGFPADPQYHNEKYDKDDGIENGKNDLYSQDRNNTLNMIFKTPLKYEPGKDTIYSDVDYMLLGFIIEKVTGMQLDEYFNESFVKPLGLTRTTFNPLENGFEKYDTAATELNGNTRDGEVDFNNIRRDTIWGQVHDEKAYYSMNGISGHAGLFSNASDLSKLANIMLNNGRYEDTIFWDKKTQDLFTSPKQTDPSYGLGWRLMGNGKYAWAFSNLASSKTYGHTGWTGTLTVIDPVENMVITLLTNKKNSPVLNKENNPNVFYSDQSLSAGYGAITTLLYKSLQESSPEQIIALSDELVRGKERLIRESDDYFNIGQINDYIALKNVNDYYKEKYKTLIEVNNILEEFKNADKILKEEKPSQRVTSTLYSSNLKLDWNYNVYLPKNYDPKKAGGYPVLYMLHGLGGNHTNLLERFDSKTILDKVIKKTGKDMIVVFPDGFNSFYIDQNDGMQMEKAIMEDLIPYIDKTYNTRKSRNSRAIAGISMGGYGAARFALKYPDKFSKATLISPAVWYNLDEENNIRKNNHAFKETDKEWSDDFYKKMHPETYIKNNLNVDFYVRTSLGDSTVPFNDVNKFVEALKSHNINTIFIKDSKDNEHNWNYWKNIAYDFYKWVNESLE
;
A
#
# COMPACT_ATOMS: atom_id res chain seq x y z
N MET A 1 -39.31 18.18 -16.81
CA MET A 1 -39.72 19.16 -17.84
C MET A 1 -38.56 19.32 -18.82
N LYS A 2 -38.88 19.38 -20.11
CA LYS A 2 -38.00 19.39 -21.29
C LYS A 2 -36.82 20.37 -21.20
N LYS A 3 -35.64 19.92 -21.64
CA LYS A 3 -34.71 20.67 -22.52
C LYS A 3 -33.82 19.69 -23.30
N SER A 4 -34.31 19.28 -24.46
CA SER A 4 -33.47 18.92 -25.60
C SER A 4 -32.84 20.20 -26.14
N ALA A 5 -31.52 20.24 -26.28
CA ALA A 5 -30.83 21.17 -27.17
C ALA A 5 -29.47 20.56 -27.57
N PHE A 6 -29.46 20.09 -28.81
CA PHE A 6 -28.33 19.77 -29.67
C PHE A 6 -27.16 20.77 -29.48
N LEU A 7 -26.01 20.29 -29.00
CA LEU A 7 -24.71 20.96 -29.13
C LEU A 7 -23.71 19.92 -29.64
N LEU A 8 -23.40 20.01 -30.94
CA LEU A 8 -22.27 19.34 -31.55
C LEU A 8 -21.03 20.13 -31.12
N SER A 9 -20.19 19.53 -30.29
CA SER A 9 -18.84 20.00 -30.03
C SER A 9 -17.95 18.76 -29.98
N ILE A 10 -16.98 18.67 -30.90
CA ILE A 10 -15.85 17.75 -30.80
C ILE A 10 -14.95 18.26 -29.68
N ALA A 11 -15.36 17.97 -28.45
CA ALA A 11 -14.59 17.86 -27.22
C ALA A 11 -15.60 17.46 -26.13
N LEU A 12 -15.31 16.33 -25.47
CA LEU A 12 -15.85 15.96 -24.16
C LEU A 12 -17.35 15.62 -24.13
N VAL A 13 -17.67 14.34 -24.32
CA VAL A 13 -18.62 13.68 -23.42
C VAL A 13 -17.79 12.95 -22.38
N PHE A 14 -17.39 13.70 -21.37
CA PHE A 14 -17.03 13.17 -20.07
C PHE A 14 -17.70 14.10 -19.06
N PRO A 15 -18.31 13.57 -17.99
CA PRO A 15 -18.80 14.41 -16.92
C PRO A 15 -17.62 15.25 -16.44
N SER A 16 -17.82 16.56 -16.38
CA SER A 16 -16.93 17.45 -15.65
C SER A 16 -16.90 16.95 -14.20
N ILE A 17 -15.88 16.17 -13.83
CA ILE A 17 -15.57 15.92 -12.44
C ILE A 17 -15.10 17.26 -11.90
N SER A 18 -15.98 17.86 -11.11
CA SER A 18 -15.61 18.89 -10.16
C SER A 18 -14.63 18.23 -9.19
N PHE A 19 -13.33 18.35 -9.43
CA PHE A 19 -12.43 18.28 -8.30
C PHE A 19 -12.87 19.40 -7.36
N ALA A 20 -13.44 19.03 -6.21
CA ALA A 20 -13.48 19.87 -5.04
C ALA A 20 -12.02 20.20 -4.66
N SER A 21 -11.44 21.14 -5.39
CA SER A 21 -10.17 21.79 -5.10
C SER A 21 -10.38 23.19 -4.53
N ASP A 22 -11.64 23.57 -4.29
CA ASP A 22 -12.00 24.85 -3.65
C ASP A 22 -11.85 24.84 -2.11
N ASP A 23 -11.37 23.75 -1.50
CA ASP A 23 -10.96 23.73 -0.08
C ASP A 23 -9.48 23.34 0.12
N MET A 24 -8.59 23.74 -0.80
CA MET A 24 -7.20 24.04 -0.41
C MET A 24 -7.09 25.48 0.12
N ALA A 25 -7.95 25.83 1.08
CA ALA A 25 -7.68 26.94 1.97
C ALA A 25 -6.51 26.52 2.87
N VAL A 26 -5.30 26.90 2.47
CA VAL A 26 -4.15 26.98 3.37
C VAL A 26 -4.57 27.90 4.51
N ASN A 27 -4.98 27.30 5.63
CA ASN A 27 -5.19 28.02 6.86
C ASN A 27 -3.81 28.57 7.26
N GLU A 28 -3.61 29.87 7.05
CA GLU A 28 -2.39 30.60 7.40
C GLU A 28 -2.20 30.55 8.92
N ASN A 29 -1.58 29.48 9.41
CA ASN A 29 -0.97 29.43 10.73
C ASN A 29 0.30 28.56 10.65
N THR A 30 1.42 29.22 10.31
CA THR A 30 2.80 28.74 10.51
C THR A 30 3.09 27.32 10.02
N ILE A 31 3.10 27.13 8.69
CA ILE A 31 3.50 25.85 8.08
C ILE A 31 4.97 25.93 7.68
N ASN A 32 5.77 25.00 8.21
CA ASN A 32 7.14 24.73 7.81
C ASN A 32 7.18 24.58 6.27
N GLU A 33 7.87 25.48 5.55
CA GLU A 33 7.70 25.69 4.11
C GLU A 33 7.92 24.46 3.21
N ASN A 34 8.52 23.37 3.73
CA ASN A 34 8.99 22.20 3.00
C ASN A 34 8.10 20.93 3.08
N VAL A 35 6.87 21.01 3.59
CA VAL A 35 5.99 19.84 3.80
C VAL A 35 4.67 19.96 3.03
N ILE A 36 4.19 18.85 2.44
CA ILE A 36 2.84 18.71 1.83
C ILE A 36 2.02 17.75 2.70
N TYR A 37 0.74 18.04 2.83
CA TYR A 37 -0.23 17.14 3.44
C TYR A 37 -1.20 16.64 2.36
N TYR A 38 -1.46 15.35 2.36
CA TYR A 38 -2.49 14.73 1.53
C TYR A 38 -3.47 14.01 2.45
N ASP A 39 -4.76 14.20 2.22
CA ASP A 39 -5.83 13.52 2.94
C ASP A 39 -6.75 12.87 1.91
N TYR A 40 -6.92 11.56 2.04
CA TYR A 40 -7.74 10.75 1.14
C TYR A 40 -8.71 9.90 1.94
N THR A 41 -9.92 9.71 1.42
CA THR A 41 -10.94 8.82 1.97
C THR A 41 -11.34 7.81 0.91
N PHE A 42 -11.33 6.53 1.28
CA PHE A 42 -11.65 5.41 0.41
C PHE A 42 -12.86 4.63 0.93
N PRO A 43 -13.74 4.11 0.06
CA PRO A 43 -13.75 4.35 -1.38
C PRO A 43 -14.16 5.80 -1.73
N TYR A 44 -13.69 6.32 -2.87
CA TYR A 44 -14.11 7.65 -3.37
C TYR A 44 -15.62 7.72 -3.61
N ASP A 45 -16.23 8.89 -3.46
CA ASP A 45 -17.61 9.14 -3.91
C ASP A 45 -17.73 8.88 -5.42
N ILE A 46 -18.83 8.27 -5.86
CA ILE A 46 -19.02 7.91 -7.26
C ILE A 46 -19.06 9.14 -8.18
N ASN A 47 -19.49 10.30 -7.67
CA ASN A 47 -19.53 11.54 -8.44
C ASN A 47 -18.13 12.11 -8.74
N ASP A 48 -17.15 11.74 -7.92
CA ASP A 48 -15.74 12.14 -8.05
C ASP A 48 -14.85 10.99 -8.53
N TYR A 49 -15.45 9.85 -8.90
CA TYR A 49 -14.74 8.62 -9.26
C TYR A 49 -14.25 8.67 -10.71
N ASP A 50 -12.95 8.54 -10.91
CA ASP A 50 -12.32 8.45 -12.23
C ASP A 50 -12.59 7.08 -12.85
N ASP A 51 -13.08 7.05 -14.09
CA ASP A 51 -13.52 5.82 -14.75
C ASP A 51 -12.36 4.90 -15.19
N SER A 52 -11.11 5.35 -15.07
CA SER A 52 -9.92 4.51 -15.22
C SER A 52 -9.67 3.59 -14.01
N VAL A 53 -10.46 3.71 -12.95
CA VAL A 53 -10.48 2.88 -11.73
C VAL A 53 -9.22 3.02 -10.87
N LEU A 54 -8.03 2.69 -11.39
CA LEU A 54 -6.78 2.66 -10.62
C LEU A 54 -6.32 4.05 -10.16
N GLN A 55 -6.76 5.11 -10.82
CA GLN A 55 -6.46 6.47 -10.38
C GLN A 55 -7.11 6.83 -9.05
N ASN A 56 -8.19 6.16 -8.69
CA ASN A 56 -8.89 6.37 -7.42
C ASN A 56 -8.20 5.66 -6.25
N THR A 57 -7.20 4.79 -6.50
CA THR A 57 -6.63 3.93 -5.46
C THR A 57 -5.10 3.93 -5.43
N SER A 58 -4.44 4.48 -6.46
CA SER A 58 -2.98 4.51 -6.59
C SER A 58 -2.45 5.95 -6.55
N PHE A 59 -1.59 6.27 -5.57
CA PHE A 59 -1.04 7.61 -5.36
C PHE A 59 0.48 7.59 -5.23
N ALA A 60 1.12 8.69 -5.62
CA ALA A 60 2.55 8.90 -5.41
C ALA A 60 2.79 10.10 -4.48
N PHE A 61 3.81 9.99 -3.63
CA PHE A 61 4.26 11.09 -2.78
C PHE A 61 5.77 11.07 -2.62
N ASN A 62 6.37 12.25 -2.47
CA ASN A 62 7.80 12.37 -2.17
C ASN A 62 8.01 12.32 -0.66
N ALA A 63 8.90 11.44 -0.22
CA ALA A 63 9.19 11.26 1.20
C ALA A 63 10.68 11.41 1.49
N LYS A 64 10.95 11.79 2.73
CA LYS A 64 12.27 11.68 3.34
C LYS A 64 12.17 10.77 4.55
N LYS A 65 12.96 9.72 4.56
CA LYS A 65 12.89 8.65 5.56
C LYS A 65 13.12 9.22 6.95
N GLY A 66 12.18 8.95 7.86
CA GLY A 66 12.21 9.45 9.24
C GLY A 66 11.67 10.88 9.42
N GLU A 67 11.35 11.61 8.34
CA GLU A 67 10.73 12.95 8.39
C GLU A 67 9.29 12.94 7.85
N SER A 68 9.03 12.10 6.85
CA SER A 68 7.69 11.86 6.30
C SER A 68 6.93 10.82 7.10
N GLN A 69 5.61 10.95 7.12
CA GLN A 69 4.70 10.09 7.88
C GLN A 69 3.51 9.75 7.00
N VAL A 70 3.04 8.50 7.11
CA VAL A 70 1.78 8.04 6.51
C VAL A 70 0.96 7.47 7.65
N GLU A 71 -0.26 7.97 7.82
CA GLU A 71 -1.22 7.50 8.81
C GLU A 71 -2.44 6.96 8.06
N ILE A 72 -2.89 5.78 8.47
CA ILE A 72 -4.02 5.10 7.84
C ILE A 72 -4.95 4.66 8.96
N ASP A 73 -6.13 5.26 8.98
CA ASP A 73 -7.21 4.86 9.88
C ASP A 73 -7.96 3.69 9.27
N ASN A 74 -8.37 2.74 10.12
CA ASN A 74 -9.10 1.54 9.72
C ASN A 74 -8.33 0.66 8.72
N LEU A 75 -7.01 0.49 8.92
CA LEU A 75 -6.12 -0.28 8.03
C LEU A 75 -6.67 -1.67 7.64
N ASP A 76 -7.39 -2.35 8.54
CA ASP A 76 -7.96 -3.69 8.30
C ASP A 76 -9.14 -3.69 7.30
N ALA A 77 -9.69 -2.52 6.96
CA ALA A 77 -10.80 -2.38 6.01
C ALA A 77 -10.37 -2.35 4.54
N SER A 78 -9.07 -2.26 4.25
CA SER A 78 -8.52 -2.23 2.88
C SER A 78 -7.25 -3.05 2.76
N GLU A 79 -6.91 -3.48 1.55
CA GLU A 79 -5.57 -3.96 1.25
C GLU A 79 -4.65 -2.79 0.89
N VAL A 80 -3.74 -2.45 1.81
CA VAL A 80 -2.79 -1.37 1.60
C VAL A 80 -1.43 -1.90 1.18
N TYR A 81 -0.87 -1.31 0.12
CA TYR A 81 0.49 -1.58 -0.35
C TYR A 81 1.30 -0.28 -0.39
N LEU A 82 2.48 -0.28 0.22
CA LEU A 82 3.45 0.82 0.15
C LEU A 82 4.71 0.33 -0.55
N ASN A 83 5.03 0.94 -1.69
CA ASN A 83 6.14 0.56 -2.57
C ASN A 83 6.12 -0.93 -2.95
N GLY A 84 4.94 -1.43 -3.34
CA GLY A 84 4.72 -2.83 -3.74
C GLY A 84 4.62 -3.83 -2.60
N LYS A 85 4.82 -3.40 -1.34
CA LYS A 85 4.76 -4.28 -0.17
C LYS A 85 3.45 -4.10 0.59
N LYS A 86 2.77 -5.20 0.87
CA LYS A 86 1.59 -5.21 1.74
C LYS A 86 1.95 -4.68 3.12
N VAL A 87 1.07 -3.85 3.67
CA VAL A 87 1.22 -3.23 4.99
C VAL A 87 0.19 -3.83 5.94
N ALA A 88 0.66 -4.44 7.03
CA ALA A 88 -0.19 -5.03 8.06
C ALA A 88 -0.28 -4.19 9.35
N ASP A 89 0.70 -3.32 9.61
CA ASP A 89 0.67 -2.43 10.78
C ASP A 89 1.49 -1.14 10.55
N LYS A 90 1.38 -0.19 11.50
CA LYS A 90 2.08 1.10 11.45
C LYS A 90 3.61 0.96 11.36
N LYS A 91 4.19 -0.11 11.93
CA LYS A 91 5.64 -0.31 11.89
C LYS A 91 6.11 -0.67 10.48
N GLU A 92 5.29 -1.42 9.73
CA GLU A 92 5.57 -1.71 8.32
C GLU A 92 5.44 -0.46 7.44
N ILE A 93 4.51 0.44 7.74
CA ILE A 93 4.43 1.76 7.08
C ILE A 93 5.76 2.50 7.24
N ASP A 94 6.18 2.75 8.48
CA ASP A 94 7.43 3.50 8.77
C ASP A 94 8.67 2.80 8.16
N GLY A 95 8.66 1.46 8.12
CA GLY A 95 9.74 0.65 7.57
C GLY A 95 9.84 0.72 6.04
N ASN A 96 8.71 0.85 5.34
CA ASN A 96 8.61 0.80 3.89
C ASN A 96 8.72 2.18 3.21
N ILE A 97 8.59 3.29 3.95
CA ILE A 97 8.89 4.64 3.43
C ILE A 97 10.37 4.72 3.04
N ALA A 98 10.60 5.10 1.78
CA ALA A 98 11.92 5.33 1.19
C ALA A 98 12.18 6.83 0.98
N ASP A 99 13.45 7.22 0.86
CA ASP A 99 13.80 8.56 0.37
C ASP A 99 13.43 8.69 -1.11
N GLY A 100 12.81 9.81 -1.49
CA GLY A 100 12.36 10.07 -2.86
C GLY A 100 10.90 9.70 -3.09
N LYS A 101 10.57 9.25 -4.31
CA LYS A 101 9.19 8.95 -4.69
C LYS A 101 8.74 7.61 -4.12
N ASN A 102 7.57 7.63 -3.48
CA ASN A 102 6.90 6.49 -2.89
C ASN A 102 5.53 6.32 -3.52
N TYR A 103 5.04 5.09 -3.56
CA TYR A 103 3.76 4.73 -4.17
C TYR A 103 2.90 4.03 -3.13
N LEU A 104 1.67 4.50 -2.97
CA LEU A 104 0.68 3.95 -2.07
C LEU A 104 -0.50 3.44 -2.87
N ASP A 105 -0.88 2.19 -2.63
CA ASP A 105 -2.14 1.62 -3.09
C ASP A 105 -3.06 1.36 -1.90
N VAL A 106 -4.32 1.75 -2.04
CA VAL A 106 -5.40 1.40 -1.12
C VAL A 106 -6.48 0.68 -1.93
N LEU A 107 -6.46 -0.65 -1.86
CA LEU A 107 -7.26 -1.54 -2.71
C LEU A 107 -8.30 -2.29 -1.85
N ASP A 108 -9.36 -2.83 -2.46
CA ASP A 108 -10.37 -3.66 -1.74
C ASP A 108 -10.92 -2.98 -0.47
N SER A 109 -11.22 -1.67 -0.53
CA SER A 109 -11.82 -0.97 0.62
C SER A 109 -13.25 -1.44 0.86
N LYS A 110 -13.50 -2.01 2.04
CA LYS A 110 -14.82 -2.54 2.45
C LYS A 110 -15.65 -1.52 3.23
N ASP A 111 -14.97 -0.64 3.95
CA ASP A 111 -15.51 0.46 4.73
C ASP A 111 -14.64 1.72 4.48
N ASP A 112 -14.99 2.82 5.15
CA ASP A 112 -14.22 4.05 5.12
C ASP A 112 -12.80 3.82 5.65
N THR A 113 -11.81 4.06 4.80
CA THR A 113 -10.38 4.08 5.11
C THR A 113 -9.86 5.48 4.85
N ASN A 114 -9.34 6.15 5.88
CA ASN A 114 -8.78 7.49 5.76
C ASN A 114 -7.26 7.40 5.75
N VAL A 115 -6.63 8.09 4.82
CA VAL A 115 -5.18 8.16 4.69
C VAL A 115 -4.73 9.59 4.79
N SER A 116 -3.86 9.87 5.74
CA SER A 116 -3.18 11.16 5.89
C SER A 116 -1.68 10.99 5.64
N ILE A 117 -1.14 11.73 4.68
CA ILE A 117 0.28 11.67 4.29
C ILE A 117 0.92 13.02 4.55
N LYS A 118 1.96 13.03 5.39
CA LYS A 118 2.88 14.15 5.56
C LYS A 118 4.14 13.90 4.73
N ALA A 119 4.23 14.55 3.58
CA ALA A 119 5.24 14.37 2.56
C ALA A 119 6.21 15.56 2.45
N SER A 120 7.34 15.35 1.78
CA SER A 120 8.28 16.41 1.40
C SER A 120 7.76 17.19 0.19
N LYS A 121 7.84 18.53 0.22
CA LYS A 121 7.62 19.39 -0.97
C LYS A 121 8.72 19.26 -2.00
N GLU A 122 9.94 18.93 -1.58
CA GLU A 122 11.03 18.75 -2.53
C GLU A 122 10.75 17.52 -3.39
N GLU A 123 10.34 17.74 -4.64
CA GLU A 123 10.62 16.84 -5.76
C GLU A 123 12.14 16.80 -5.97
N LYS A 124 12.89 16.24 -5.02
CA LYS A 124 14.26 15.84 -5.32
C LYS A 124 14.15 14.82 -6.44
N ALA A 125 14.85 15.07 -7.54
CA ALA A 125 15.00 14.17 -8.68
C ALA A 125 15.73 12.87 -8.26
N LEU A 126 15.10 12.10 -7.40
CA LEU A 126 15.39 10.70 -7.18
C LEU A 126 14.44 9.97 -8.12
N GLU A 127 14.76 10.06 -9.40
CA GLU A 127 14.20 9.20 -10.43
C GLU A 127 14.14 7.76 -9.92
N THR A 128 13.06 7.05 -10.22
CA THR A 128 13.00 5.62 -9.92
C THR A 128 14.04 4.90 -10.76
N LYS A 129 15.15 4.49 -10.14
CA LYS A 129 16.25 3.79 -10.82
C LYS A 129 15.87 2.35 -11.10
N ARG A 130 15.45 2.06 -12.34
CA ARG A 130 15.20 0.70 -12.81
C ARG A 130 15.52 0.58 -14.30
N GLU A 131 16.26 -0.46 -14.65
CA GLU A 131 16.67 -0.72 -16.04
C GLU A 131 15.57 -1.36 -16.90
N THR A 132 14.58 -2.00 -16.26
CA THR A 132 13.47 -2.69 -16.94
C THR A 132 12.16 -2.49 -16.18
N LEU A 133 11.02 -2.58 -16.85
CA LEU A 133 9.72 -2.57 -16.18
C LEU A 133 9.45 -3.88 -15.43
N ASP A 134 8.59 -3.81 -14.42
CA ASP A 134 8.15 -4.95 -13.63
C ASP A 134 7.33 -5.93 -14.45
N LYS A 135 7.80 -7.18 -14.53
CA LYS A 135 7.12 -8.20 -15.32
C LYS A 135 5.72 -8.54 -14.80
N GLY A 136 5.51 -8.58 -13.49
CA GLY A 136 4.19 -8.90 -12.94
C GLY A 136 3.14 -7.86 -13.35
N THR A 137 3.52 -6.60 -13.29
CA THR A 137 2.64 -5.47 -13.66
C THR A 137 2.45 -5.37 -15.18
N THR A 138 3.51 -5.53 -15.98
CA THR A 138 3.38 -5.53 -17.44
C THR A 138 2.61 -6.76 -17.92
N ASP A 139 2.82 -7.96 -17.35
CA ASP A 139 2.03 -9.15 -17.68
C ASP A 139 0.53 -8.91 -17.39
N LEU A 140 0.17 -8.16 -16.32
CA LEU A 140 -1.22 -7.78 -16.03
C LEU A 140 -1.80 -6.87 -17.12
N LEU A 141 -1.06 -5.83 -17.48
CA LEU A 141 -1.41 -4.91 -18.57
C LEU A 141 -1.64 -5.67 -19.89
N GLU A 142 -0.69 -6.49 -20.30
CA GLU A 142 -0.78 -7.27 -21.54
C GLU A 142 -1.98 -8.22 -21.53
N LYS A 143 -2.27 -8.82 -20.38
CA LYS A 143 -3.41 -9.73 -20.22
C LYS A 143 -4.75 -8.99 -20.31
N ILE A 144 -4.84 -7.75 -19.83
CA ILE A 144 -6.02 -6.88 -20.01
C ILE A 144 -6.24 -6.61 -21.49
N LEU A 145 -5.19 -6.16 -22.20
CA LEU A 145 -5.25 -5.87 -23.64
C LEU A 145 -5.67 -7.10 -24.45
N ASP A 146 -5.13 -8.28 -24.13
CA ASP A 146 -5.49 -9.55 -24.77
C ASP A 146 -6.97 -9.92 -24.58
N GLU A 147 -7.51 -9.75 -23.37
CA GLU A 147 -8.92 -10.04 -23.10
C GLU A 147 -9.86 -9.00 -23.74
N GLU A 148 -9.49 -7.72 -23.76
CA GLU A 148 -10.24 -6.68 -24.46
C GLU A 148 -10.25 -6.91 -25.98
N VAL A 149 -9.13 -7.35 -26.57
CA VAL A 149 -9.05 -7.73 -27.99
C VAL A 149 -10.01 -8.89 -28.31
N LYS A 150 -10.19 -9.86 -27.39
CA LYS A 150 -11.21 -10.91 -27.53
C LYS A 150 -12.63 -10.38 -27.43
N LYS A 151 -12.81 -9.16 -26.93
CA LYS A 151 -14.08 -8.43 -26.83
C LYS A 151 -14.21 -7.33 -27.89
N ASP A 152 -13.51 -7.47 -29.02
CA ASP A 152 -13.53 -6.59 -30.18
C ASP A 152 -12.85 -5.22 -30.01
N PHE A 153 -11.96 -5.05 -29.01
CA PHE A 153 -10.93 -4.01 -29.12
C PHE A 153 -10.04 -4.31 -30.34
N ALA A 154 -9.69 -3.29 -31.12
CA ALA A 154 -8.96 -3.46 -32.37
C ALA A 154 -7.50 -3.89 -32.15
N GLY A 155 -6.65 -2.98 -31.72
CA GLY A 155 -5.25 -3.22 -31.45
C GLY A 155 -4.46 -1.96 -31.19
N GLY A 156 -3.15 -2.11 -31.05
CA GLY A 156 -2.25 -1.02 -30.77
C GLY A 156 -0.82 -1.44 -30.49
N GLN A 157 0.00 -0.44 -30.23
CA GLN A 157 1.39 -0.58 -29.81
C GLN A 157 1.66 0.36 -28.63
N ILE A 158 2.37 -0.16 -27.63
CA ILE A 158 2.91 0.60 -26.51
C ILE A 158 4.42 0.62 -26.62
N SER A 159 5.04 1.78 -26.50
CA SER A 159 6.49 1.95 -26.34
C SER A 159 6.76 2.78 -25.08
N VAL A 160 7.69 2.32 -24.24
CA VAL A 160 8.20 3.10 -23.10
C VAL A 160 9.69 3.32 -23.29
N MET A 161 10.07 4.60 -23.37
CA MET A 161 11.46 5.00 -23.22
C MET A 161 11.72 5.44 -21.80
N LYS A 162 12.81 4.97 -21.22
CA LYS A 162 13.33 5.41 -19.94
C LYS A 162 14.84 5.55 -20.04
N ASP A 163 15.40 6.61 -19.47
CA ASP A 163 16.84 6.85 -19.55
C ASP A 163 17.39 6.84 -20.98
N ASN A 164 16.63 7.44 -21.90
CA ASN A 164 16.94 7.51 -23.34
C ASN A 164 17.02 6.15 -24.04
N LYS A 165 16.47 5.10 -23.44
CA LYS A 165 16.42 3.74 -24.02
C LYS A 165 14.99 3.24 -24.07
N GLU A 166 14.63 2.59 -25.17
CA GLU A 166 13.37 1.83 -25.22
C GLU A 166 13.52 0.58 -24.35
N ILE A 167 12.78 0.53 -23.24
CA ILE A 167 12.83 -0.55 -22.26
C ILE A 167 11.60 -1.46 -22.31
N TYR A 168 10.57 -1.05 -23.04
CA TYR A 168 9.34 -1.80 -23.25
C TYR A 168 8.75 -1.46 -24.62
N ASN A 169 8.42 -2.49 -25.39
CA ASN A 169 7.67 -2.39 -26.63
C ASN A 169 6.71 -3.58 -26.70
N HIS A 170 5.41 -3.30 -26.80
CA HIS A 170 4.37 -4.33 -26.82
C HIS A 170 3.34 -4.03 -27.90
N ASN A 171 3.14 -5.00 -28.80
CA ASN A 171 2.15 -4.98 -29.86
C ASN A 171 0.96 -5.87 -29.48
N PHE A 172 -0.26 -5.39 -29.67
CA PHE A 172 -1.48 -6.14 -29.35
C PHE A 172 -2.57 -5.96 -30.41
N GLY A 173 -3.49 -6.92 -30.47
CA GLY A 173 -4.64 -6.86 -31.38
C GLY A 173 -4.29 -6.97 -32.86
N TYR A 174 -5.00 -6.23 -33.70
CA TYR A 174 -5.01 -6.36 -35.15
C TYR A 174 -5.02 -5.01 -35.87
N LYS A 175 -4.42 -4.96 -37.06
CA LYS A 175 -4.37 -3.76 -37.91
C LYS A 175 -5.77 -3.36 -38.40
N ASN A 176 -6.66 -4.34 -38.62
CA ASN A 176 -8.02 -4.11 -39.07
C ASN A 176 -8.96 -5.27 -38.69
N ASN A 177 -10.14 -4.92 -38.19
CA ASN A 177 -11.19 -5.84 -37.77
C ASN A 177 -12.30 -6.03 -38.81
N TYR A 178 -12.37 -5.20 -39.87
CA TYR A 178 -13.54 -5.12 -40.75
C TYR A 178 -13.19 -5.12 -42.24
N TYR A 179 -13.97 -5.85 -43.04
CA TYR A 179 -13.88 -5.74 -44.50
C TYR A 179 -14.33 -4.36 -44.97
N LYS A 180 -14.07 -4.07 -46.24
CA LYS A 180 -14.44 -2.82 -46.91
C LYS A 180 -15.95 -2.52 -46.80
N ASP A 181 -16.80 -3.55 -46.81
CA ASP A 181 -18.26 -3.44 -46.69
C ASP A 181 -18.76 -3.39 -45.22
N GLY A 182 -17.84 -3.21 -44.27
CA GLY A 182 -18.10 -3.07 -42.86
C GLY A 182 -18.42 -4.37 -42.11
N LYS A 183 -18.33 -5.53 -42.75
CA LYS A 183 -18.51 -6.81 -42.07
C LYS A 183 -17.28 -7.20 -41.24
N PRO A 184 -17.46 -7.79 -40.04
CA PRO A 184 -16.34 -8.29 -39.25
C PRO A 184 -15.49 -9.33 -40.01
N ILE A 185 -14.18 -9.15 -39.97
CA ILE A 185 -13.20 -10.15 -40.39
C ILE A 185 -13.10 -11.18 -39.27
N LYS A 186 -13.11 -12.47 -39.62
CA LYS A 186 -12.88 -13.53 -38.64
C LYS A 186 -11.49 -13.41 -38.04
N ILE A 187 -11.35 -13.65 -36.75
CA ILE A 187 -10.12 -13.40 -35.98
C ILE A 187 -8.89 -14.10 -36.59
N GLU A 188 -9.04 -15.32 -37.11
CA GLU A 188 -7.96 -16.09 -37.73
C GLU A 188 -7.50 -15.55 -39.10
N LYS A 189 -8.20 -14.55 -39.65
CA LYS A 189 -7.89 -13.88 -40.92
C LYS A 189 -7.47 -12.41 -40.74
N ARG A 190 -7.37 -11.93 -39.50
CA ARG A 190 -6.97 -10.55 -39.21
C ARG A 190 -5.45 -10.47 -39.16
N ASP A 191 -4.88 -9.41 -39.74
CA ASP A 191 -3.44 -9.13 -39.66
C ASP A 191 -3.09 -8.55 -38.29
N ARG A 192 -2.08 -9.13 -37.63
CA ARG A 192 -1.60 -8.67 -36.32
C ARG A 192 -0.92 -7.31 -36.42
N VAL A 193 -1.06 -6.49 -35.39
CA VAL A 193 -0.16 -5.36 -35.19
C VAL A 193 1.25 -5.89 -34.95
N ASP A 194 2.24 -5.20 -35.53
CA ASP A 194 3.67 -5.49 -35.41
C ASP A 194 4.46 -4.18 -35.28
N ASP A 195 5.77 -4.28 -35.02
CA ASP A 195 6.66 -3.13 -34.83
C ASP A 195 6.73 -2.16 -36.02
N SER A 196 6.30 -2.59 -37.21
CA SER A 196 6.31 -1.77 -38.43
C SER A 196 4.99 -1.04 -38.67
N THR A 197 3.95 -1.36 -37.90
CA THR A 197 2.59 -0.87 -38.10
C THR A 197 2.51 0.62 -37.74
N MET A 198 2.12 1.45 -38.70
CA MET A 198 1.88 2.88 -38.48
C MET A 198 0.42 3.16 -38.12
N PHE A 199 0.22 4.07 -37.17
CA PHE A 199 -1.08 4.53 -36.72
C PHE A 199 -1.28 5.99 -37.10
N ASP A 200 -2.52 6.36 -37.43
CA ASP A 200 -2.90 7.77 -37.53
C ASP A 200 -2.80 8.41 -36.14
N LEU A 201 -1.95 9.43 -36.01
CA LEU A 201 -1.67 10.06 -34.73
C LEU A 201 -2.76 11.02 -34.28
N ALA A 202 -3.70 11.37 -35.15
CA ALA A 202 -4.71 12.40 -34.90
C ALA A 202 -4.04 13.66 -34.31
N SER A 203 -4.54 14.15 -33.17
CA SER A 203 -4.07 15.39 -32.53
C SER A 203 -2.64 15.34 -31.99
N ASN A 204 -1.98 14.18 -31.86
CA ASN A 204 -0.54 14.16 -31.59
C ASN A 204 0.27 14.83 -32.72
N THR A 205 -0.29 14.95 -33.93
CA THR A 205 0.27 15.76 -35.04
C THR A 205 0.53 17.21 -34.61
N LYS A 206 -0.36 17.79 -33.80
CA LYS A 206 -0.22 19.16 -33.28
C LYS A 206 1.12 19.33 -32.57
N MET A 207 1.48 18.37 -31.71
CA MET A 207 2.68 18.46 -30.89
C MET A 207 3.93 18.18 -31.71
N TYR A 208 3.95 17.04 -32.39
CA TYR A 208 5.19 16.54 -32.98
C TYR A 208 5.52 17.17 -34.32
N VAL A 209 4.54 17.74 -35.04
CA VAL A 209 4.78 18.44 -36.29
C VAL A 209 4.76 19.94 -36.07
N THR A 210 3.59 20.49 -35.72
CA THR A 210 3.38 21.94 -35.70
C THR A 210 4.11 22.61 -34.53
N ASN A 211 3.94 22.08 -33.32
CA ASN A 211 4.53 22.67 -32.12
C ASN A 211 6.06 22.55 -32.14
N TYR A 212 6.60 21.36 -32.48
CA TYR A 212 8.04 21.17 -32.67
C TYR A 212 8.63 22.09 -33.75
N SER A 213 7.94 22.25 -34.88
CA SER A 213 8.37 23.17 -35.94
C SER A 213 8.44 24.60 -35.43
N LEU A 214 7.42 25.08 -34.71
CA LEU A 214 7.41 26.43 -34.12
C LEU A 214 8.48 26.60 -33.05
N GLN A 215 8.68 25.59 -32.19
CA GLN A 215 9.68 25.60 -31.13
C GLN A 215 11.09 25.71 -31.70
N LYS A 216 11.40 24.92 -32.74
CA LYS A 216 12.67 25.01 -33.47
C LYS A 216 12.83 26.36 -34.17
N LEU A 217 11.81 26.86 -34.86
CA LEU A 217 11.86 28.16 -35.54
C LEU A 217 12.03 29.33 -34.55
N ALA A 218 11.44 29.23 -33.35
CA ALA A 218 11.58 30.22 -32.30
C ALA A 218 13.01 30.22 -31.73
N TYR A 219 13.57 29.03 -31.48
CA TYR A 219 14.97 28.88 -31.10
C TYR A 219 15.94 29.44 -32.15
N GLU A 220 15.68 29.19 -33.43
CA GLU A 220 16.46 29.72 -34.56
C GLU A 220 16.26 31.23 -34.78
N GLY A 221 15.37 31.89 -34.02
CA GLY A 221 15.05 33.30 -34.17
C GLY A 221 14.33 33.66 -35.47
N LYS A 222 13.77 32.66 -36.18
CA LYS A 222 13.02 32.84 -37.42
C LYS A 222 11.58 33.26 -37.19
N ILE A 223 11.06 33.01 -35.98
CA ILE A 223 9.70 33.38 -35.58
C ILE A 223 9.72 33.95 -34.16
N ASN A 224 8.91 34.98 -33.90
CA ASN A 224 8.65 35.44 -32.54
C ASN A 224 7.22 35.02 -32.17
N LEU A 225 7.04 34.40 -31.00
CA LEU A 225 5.72 33.93 -30.56
C LEU A 225 4.73 35.08 -30.34
N ASP A 226 5.21 36.29 -30.11
CA ASP A 226 4.38 37.49 -29.99
C ASP A 226 4.13 38.18 -31.35
N ASP A 227 4.60 37.59 -32.45
CA ASP A 227 4.23 38.05 -33.79
C ASP A 227 2.72 37.86 -34.01
N LYS A 228 2.09 38.91 -34.55
CA LYS A 228 0.69 38.88 -34.97
C LYS A 228 0.53 38.06 -36.24
N VAL A 229 -0.59 37.36 -36.38
CA VAL A 229 -0.90 36.57 -37.58
C VAL A 229 -0.87 37.42 -38.86
N ASN A 230 -1.35 38.67 -38.78
CA ASN A 230 -1.38 39.58 -39.92
C ASN A 230 0.01 39.94 -40.47
N LYS A 231 1.09 39.74 -39.71
CA LYS A 231 2.48 39.83 -40.20
C LYS A 231 2.75 38.83 -41.33
N TYR A 232 2.10 37.66 -41.28
CA TYR A 232 2.27 36.58 -42.25
C TYR A 232 1.20 36.61 -43.33
N PHE A 233 -0.02 37.03 -42.95
CA PHE A 233 -1.19 37.07 -43.82
C PHE A 233 -1.94 38.39 -43.68
N ASP A 234 -1.65 39.38 -44.54
CA ASP A 234 -2.31 40.71 -44.52
C ASP A 234 -3.85 40.66 -44.63
N LYS A 235 -4.38 39.57 -45.19
CA LYS A 235 -5.83 39.32 -45.31
C LYS A 235 -6.47 38.86 -44.00
N PHE A 236 -5.69 38.43 -43.01
CA PHE A 236 -6.17 38.03 -41.71
C PHE A 236 -6.46 39.25 -40.84
N LYS A 237 -7.70 39.72 -40.89
CA LYS A 237 -8.18 40.89 -40.16
C LYS A 237 -9.67 40.80 -39.93
N ASP A 238 -10.16 41.59 -38.99
CA ASP A 238 -11.60 41.72 -38.77
C ASP A 238 -12.30 42.24 -40.04
N SER A 239 -13.44 41.65 -40.37
CA SER A 239 -14.37 42.20 -41.36
C SER A 239 -15.36 43.15 -40.69
N ASP A 240 -16.03 44.03 -41.43
CA ASP A 240 -17.10 44.88 -40.85
C ASP A 240 -18.25 44.04 -40.28
N ALA A 241 -18.52 42.88 -40.88
CA ALA A 241 -19.58 41.95 -40.48
C ALA A 241 -19.25 41.14 -39.21
N ASP A 242 -17.97 41.05 -38.81
CA ASP A 242 -17.58 40.26 -37.64
C ASP A 242 -18.21 40.83 -36.37
N VAL A 243 -19.03 40.03 -35.67
CA VAL A 243 -19.68 40.45 -34.41
C VAL A 243 -18.66 40.64 -33.30
N ILE A 244 -17.71 39.70 -33.19
CA ILE A 244 -16.60 39.75 -32.25
C ILE A 244 -15.35 40.16 -33.02
N LYS A 245 -14.75 41.28 -32.60
CA LYS A 245 -13.51 41.82 -33.17
C LYS A 245 -12.29 41.31 -32.41
N GLY A 246 -11.12 41.33 -33.05
CA GLY A 246 -9.85 41.02 -32.40
C GLY A 246 -8.84 40.30 -33.27
N LYS A 247 -9.21 39.87 -34.49
CA LYS A 247 -8.32 39.10 -35.38
C LYS A 247 -6.99 39.80 -35.64
N ASN A 248 -7.03 41.13 -35.75
CA ASN A 248 -5.85 41.98 -35.97
C ASN A 248 -4.80 41.93 -34.83
N ASN A 249 -5.16 41.39 -33.66
CA ASN A 249 -4.31 41.35 -32.48
C ASN A 249 -3.88 39.95 -32.08
N ILE A 250 -4.45 38.90 -32.70
CA ILE A 250 -4.10 37.51 -32.40
C ILE A 250 -2.62 37.28 -32.72
N THR A 251 -1.89 36.77 -31.73
CA THR A 251 -0.49 36.37 -31.84
C THR A 251 -0.36 34.85 -32.00
N ILE A 252 0.82 34.40 -32.41
CA ILE A 252 1.14 32.96 -32.43
C ILE A 252 0.99 32.35 -31.03
N ARG A 253 1.39 33.08 -29.99
CA ARG A 253 1.25 32.68 -28.59
C ARG A 253 -0.22 32.44 -28.21
N ASP A 254 -1.12 33.32 -28.60
CA ASP A 254 -2.56 33.16 -28.33
C ASP A 254 -3.09 31.88 -28.98
N ILE A 255 -2.65 31.59 -30.21
CA ILE A 255 -3.04 30.38 -30.95
C ILE A 255 -2.50 29.12 -30.29
N LEU A 256 -1.23 29.10 -29.88
CA LEU A 256 -0.62 27.96 -29.18
C LEU A 256 -1.30 27.65 -27.83
N MET A 257 -1.90 28.65 -27.19
CA MET A 257 -2.65 28.49 -25.94
C MET A 257 -4.16 28.27 -26.14
N HIS A 258 -4.62 28.07 -27.39
CA HIS A 258 -6.03 27.94 -27.73
C HIS A 258 -6.90 29.13 -27.27
N GLN A 259 -6.38 30.34 -27.42
CA GLN A 259 -7.02 31.60 -27.02
C GLN A 259 -7.29 32.55 -28.19
N ALA A 260 -7.20 32.06 -29.43
CA ALA A 260 -7.39 32.89 -30.60
C ALA A 260 -8.86 33.31 -30.83
N GLY A 261 -9.82 32.72 -30.10
CA GLY A 261 -11.24 33.05 -30.23
C GLY A 261 -12.02 32.16 -31.19
N PHE A 262 -11.38 31.21 -31.89
CA PHE A 262 -12.06 30.38 -32.90
C PHE A 262 -13.03 29.34 -32.30
N PRO A 263 -14.06 28.91 -33.08
CA PRO A 263 -14.84 27.72 -32.75
C PRO A 263 -13.96 26.47 -32.71
N ALA A 264 -14.38 25.46 -31.94
CA ALA A 264 -13.63 24.21 -31.77
C ALA A 264 -13.45 23.45 -33.10
N ASP A 265 -14.54 23.25 -33.84
CA ASP A 265 -14.59 22.39 -35.03
C ASP A 265 -15.50 22.94 -36.15
N PRO A 266 -15.11 24.01 -36.85
CA PRO A 266 -15.82 24.41 -38.06
C PRO A 266 -15.64 23.36 -39.16
N GLN A 267 -16.74 22.79 -39.65
CA GLN A 267 -16.71 21.71 -40.64
C GLN A 267 -16.53 22.23 -42.07
N TYR A 268 -15.35 22.74 -42.43
CA TYR A 268 -15.06 23.23 -43.78
C TYR A 268 -15.39 22.19 -44.89
N HIS A 269 -15.26 20.91 -44.59
CA HIS A 269 -15.47 19.82 -45.56
C HIS A 269 -16.95 19.45 -45.80
N ASN A 270 -17.89 19.94 -44.98
CA ASN A 270 -19.28 19.51 -44.98
C ASN A 270 -20.21 20.67 -45.36
N GLU A 271 -20.74 20.66 -46.58
CA GLU A 271 -21.60 21.73 -47.10
C GLU A 271 -22.93 21.89 -46.36
N LYS A 272 -23.33 20.89 -45.56
CA LYS A 272 -24.59 20.85 -44.83
C LYS A 272 -24.47 21.37 -43.39
N TYR A 273 -23.29 21.84 -42.97
CA TYR A 273 -23.02 22.26 -41.59
C TYR A 273 -23.01 23.79 -41.39
N ASP A 274 -24.07 24.35 -40.81
CA ASP A 274 -24.34 25.81 -40.72
C ASP A 274 -24.10 26.43 -39.32
N LYS A 275 -23.40 25.74 -38.41
CA LYS A 275 -23.39 26.16 -36.97
C LYS A 275 -22.29 27.13 -36.56
N ASP A 276 -21.21 27.21 -37.34
CA ASP A 276 -19.95 27.83 -36.92
C ASP A 276 -19.41 28.90 -37.89
N ASP A 277 -20.18 29.27 -38.90
CA ASP A 277 -19.88 30.35 -39.84
C ASP A 277 -20.47 31.71 -39.47
N GLY A 278 -21.32 31.74 -38.43
CA GLY A 278 -21.90 32.96 -37.88
C GLY A 278 -23.08 33.51 -38.68
N ILE A 279 -23.59 32.76 -39.66
CA ILE A 279 -24.71 33.16 -40.51
C ILE A 279 -25.73 32.02 -40.54
N GLU A 280 -26.82 32.15 -39.79
CA GLU A 280 -27.87 31.12 -39.76
C GLU A 280 -28.74 31.19 -41.03
N ASN A 281 -28.28 30.58 -42.12
CA ASN A 281 -28.98 30.58 -43.42
C ASN A 281 -29.22 29.17 -43.99
N GLY A 282 -28.81 28.13 -43.26
CA GLY A 282 -28.93 26.73 -43.64
C GLY A 282 -27.87 26.26 -44.63
N LYS A 283 -26.74 26.98 -44.78
CA LYS A 283 -25.63 26.63 -45.67
C LYS A 283 -24.32 26.97 -45.01
N ASN A 284 -23.37 26.04 -45.09
CA ASN A 284 -22.02 26.31 -44.64
C ASN A 284 -21.31 27.34 -45.55
N ASP A 285 -21.27 28.61 -45.13
CA ASP A 285 -20.60 29.70 -45.86
C ASP A 285 -19.06 29.60 -45.81
N LEU A 286 -18.54 28.69 -44.98
CA LEU A 286 -17.12 28.36 -44.87
C LEU A 286 -16.76 27.07 -45.63
N TYR A 287 -17.68 26.48 -46.40
CA TYR A 287 -17.42 25.23 -47.12
C TYR A 287 -16.23 25.34 -48.08
N SER A 288 -15.29 24.42 -47.95
CA SER A 288 -14.11 24.26 -48.80
C SER A 288 -13.53 22.86 -48.68
N GLN A 289 -13.38 22.19 -49.83
CA GLN A 289 -12.56 20.99 -50.01
C GLN A 289 -11.35 21.28 -50.93
N ASP A 290 -10.87 22.53 -50.92
CA ASP A 290 -9.65 22.96 -51.61
C ASP A 290 -8.75 23.69 -50.61
N ARG A 291 -7.50 23.23 -50.48
CA ARG A 291 -6.55 23.74 -49.48
C ARG A 291 -6.35 25.25 -49.52
N ASN A 292 -6.19 25.81 -50.72
CA ASN A 292 -5.94 27.25 -50.87
C ASN A 292 -7.17 28.08 -50.51
N ASN A 293 -8.35 27.59 -50.88
CA ASN A 293 -9.60 28.21 -50.50
C ASN A 293 -9.89 28.05 -49.00
N THR A 294 -9.53 26.92 -48.39
CA THR A 294 -9.68 26.66 -46.95
C THR A 294 -8.91 27.69 -46.12
N LEU A 295 -7.71 28.11 -46.54
CA LEU A 295 -6.99 29.22 -45.88
C LEU A 295 -7.82 30.52 -45.87
N ASN A 296 -8.50 30.83 -46.97
CA ASN A 296 -9.39 31.99 -47.02
C ASN A 296 -10.63 31.80 -46.10
N MET A 297 -11.14 30.57 -45.94
CA MET A 297 -12.24 30.27 -45.03
C MET A 297 -11.80 30.37 -43.55
N ILE A 298 -10.57 29.96 -43.22
CA ILE A 298 -9.98 30.19 -41.90
C ILE A 298 -9.98 31.69 -41.57
N PHE A 299 -9.58 32.56 -42.51
CA PHE A 299 -9.58 34.01 -42.28
C PHE A 299 -10.99 34.57 -42.05
N LYS A 300 -12.00 34.00 -42.72
CA LYS A 300 -13.40 34.39 -42.60
C LYS A 300 -14.10 33.79 -41.38
N THR A 301 -13.54 32.74 -40.78
CA THR A 301 -14.17 32.06 -39.63
C THR A 301 -14.43 33.07 -38.52
N PRO A 302 -15.67 33.20 -38.02
CA PRO A 302 -15.99 34.16 -36.97
C PRO A 302 -15.38 33.72 -35.64
N LEU A 303 -15.07 34.69 -34.79
CA LEU A 303 -14.66 34.41 -33.41
C LEU A 303 -15.90 34.12 -32.56
N LYS A 304 -15.81 33.17 -31.63
CA LYS A 304 -16.82 32.86 -30.60
C LYS A 304 -16.63 33.67 -29.32
N TYR A 305 -15.41 34.15 -29.07
CA TYR A 305 -15.05 35.00 -27.93
C TYR A 305 -13.87 35.91 -28.29
N GLU A 306 -13.71 37.01 -27.56
CA GLU A 306 -12.57 37.93 -27.75
C GLU A 306 -11.24 37.21 -27.47
N PRO A 307 -10.22 37.34 -28.34
CA PRO A 307 -8.94 36.67 -28.13
C PRO A 307 -8.33 36.94 -26.75
N GLY A 308 -7.78 35.91 -26.12
CA GLY A 308 -7.20 35.97 -24.77
C GLY A 308 -8.20 35.89 -23.62
N LYS A 309 -9.53 36.01 -23.85
CA LYS A 309 -10.54 35.97 -22.78
C LYS A 309 -10.94 34.59 -22.31
N ASP A 310 -10.88 33.60 -23.20
CA ASP A 310 -11.29 32.23 -22.93
C ASP A 310 -10.27 31.24 -23.54
N THR A 311 -10.50 29.94 -23.34
CA THR A 311 -9.71 28.84 -23.91
C THR A 311 -10.63 27.80 -24.53
N ILE A 312 -10.62 27.70 -25.86
CA ILE A 312 -11.36 26.67 -26.60
C ILE A 312 -10.39 25.93 -27.48
N TYR A 313 -10.21 24.62 -27.22
CA TYR A 313 -9.41 23.75 -28.06
C TYR A 313 -9.99 23.73 -29.49
N SER A 314 -9.25 24.32 -30.43
CA SER A 314 -9.70 24.55 -31.82
C SER A 314 -8.74 23.94 -32.82
N ASP A 315 -9.29 23.25 -33.82
CA ASP A 315 -8.50 22.77 -34.95
C ASP A 315 -8.03 23.91 -35.86
N VAL A 316 -8.80 25.00 -35.94
CA VAL A 316 -8.47 26.19 -36.74
C VAL A 316 -7.12 26.77 -36.34
N ASP A 317 -6.86 26.80 -35.02
CA ASP A 317 -5.61 27.26 -34.46
C ASP A 317 -4.42 26.57 -35.11
N TYR A 318 -4.42 25.24 -35.11
CA TYR A 318 -3.29 24.46 -35.62
C TYR A 318 -3.26 24.34 -37.14
N MET A 319 -4.40 24.42 -37.82
CA MET A 319 -4.42 24.60 -39.28
C MET A 319 -3.71 25.90 -39.68
N LEU A 320 -4.03 27.00 -38.99
CA LEU A 320 -3.42 28.31 -39.23
C LEU A 320 -1.92 28.31 -38.91
N LEU A 321 -1.50 27.71 -37.79
CA LEU A 321 -0.09 27.55 -37.45
C LEU A 321 0.68 26.77 -38.51
N GLY A 322 0.07 25.71 -39.07
CA GLY A 322 0.63 24.98 -40.21
C GLY A 322 0.96 25.91 -41.38
N PHE A 323 0.02 26.74 -41.81
CA PHE A 323 0.24 27.72 -42.87
C PHE A 323 1.28 28.79 -42.49
N ILE A 324 1.36 29.21 -41.23
CA ILE A 324 2.38 30.16 -40.77
C ILE A 324 3.78 29.54 -40.90
N ILE A 325 3.95 28.27 -40.52
CA ILE A 325 5.22 27.56 -40.70
C ILE A 325 5.61 27.56 -42.17
N GLU A 326 4.71 27.18 -43.07
CA GLU A 326 4.98 27.18 -44.52
C GLU A 326 5.35 28.58 -45.03
N LYS A 327 4.69 29.61 -44.52
CA LYS A 327 4.98 31.00 -44.88
C LYS A 327 6.37 31.45 -44.42
N VAL A 328 6.81 30.98 -43.26
CA VAL A 328 8.13 31.29 -42.67
C VAL A 328 9.26 30.51 -43.34
N THR A 329 9.02 29.23 -43.66
CA THR A 329 10.05 28.32 -44.17
C THR A 329 10.13 28.31 -45.70
N GLY A 330 9.04 28.63 -46.38
CA GLY A 330 8.89 28.48 -47.83
C GLY A 330 8.74 27.02 -48.29
N MET A 331 8.57 26.08 -47.36
CA MET A 331 8.40 24.65 -47.61
C MET A 331 6.99 24.22 -47.17
N GLN A 332 6.45 23.16 -47.76
CA GLN A 332 5.22 22.57 -47.24
C GLN A 332 5.46 21.99 -45.83
N LEU A 333 4.43 21.92 -44.99
CA LEU A 333 4.57 21.53 -43.58
C LEU A 333 5.24 20.15 -43.40
N ASP A 334 4.84 19.17 -44.22
CA ASP A 334 5.39 17.81 -44.23
C ASP A 334 6.84 17.78 -44.71
N GLU A 335 7.19 18.55 -45.74
CA GLU A 335 8.56 18.70 -46.22
C GLU A 335 9.47 19.29 -45.14
N TYR A 336 9.05 20.40 -44.51
CA TYR A 336 9.83 21.04 -43.45
C TYR A 336 10.03 20.10 -42.25
N PHE A 337 8.97 19.41 -41.84
CA PHE A 337 9.03 18.44 -40.76
C PHE A 337 9.95 17.26 -41.11
N ASN A 338 9.88 16.76 -42.35
CA ASN A 338 10.72 15.67 -42.81
C ASN A 338 12.22 16.03 -42.77
N GLU A 339 12.60 17.19 -43.32
CA GLU A 339 14.00 17.65 -43.31
C GLU A 339 14.48 18.01 -41.89
N SER A 340 13.61 18.57 -41.06
CA SER A 340 14.00 19.09 -39.74
C SER A 340 14.01 18.04 -38.65
N PHE A 341 13.23 16.95 -38.77
CA PHE A 341 13.05 15.96 -37.70
C PHE A 341 13.12 14.51 -38.19
N VAL A 342 12.34 14.11 -39.19
CA VAL A 342 12.29 12.69 -39.63
C VAL A 342 13.67 12.21 -40.10
N LYS A 343 14.32 12.94 -41.02
CA LYS A 343 15.65 12.55 -41.53
C LYS A 343 16.75 12.62 -40.47
N PRO A 344 16.87 13.71 -39.66
CA PRO A 344 17.89 13.77 -38.61
C PRO A 344 17.77 12.67 -37.54
N LEU A 345 16.55 12.24 -37.19
CA LEU A 345 16.33 11.14 -36.24
C LEU A 345 16.31 9.75 -36.90
N GLY A 346 16.43 9.66 -38.23
CA GLY A 346 16.36 8.39 -38.96
C GLY A 346 15.03 7.64 -38.75
N LEU A 347 13.92 8.36 -38.65
CA LEU A 347 12.60 7.76 -38.47
C LEU A 347 12.17 7.12 -39.80
N THR A 348 11.77 5.85 -39.76
CA THR A 348 11.48 5.06 -40.98
C THR A 348 10.00 4.74 -41.12
N ARG A 349 9.22 4.96 -40.05
CA ARG A 349 7.79 4.69 -39.98
C ARG A 349 7.06 5.92 -39.49
N THR A 350 7.43 7.12 -39.97
CA THR A 350 6.79 8.39 -39.64
C THR A 350 6.60 9.23 -40.90
N THR A 351 5.37 9.47 -41.34
CA THR A 351 5.07 10.24 -42.56
C THR A 351 3.64 10.79 -42.60
N PHE A 352 3.41 11.86 -43.35
CA PHE A 352 2.07 12.19 -43.84
C PHE A 352 1.72 11.29 -45.04
N ASN A 353 0.43 11.17 -45.38
CA ASN A 353 -0.08 10.46 -46.56
C ASN A 353 0.72 9.17 -46.89
N PRO A 354 0.69 8.14 -46.02
CA PRO A 354 1.60 6.98 -46.17
C PRO A 354 1.46 6.27 -47.52
N LEU A 355 0.24 6.20 -48.08
CA LEU A 355 -0.01 5.60 -49.40
C LEU A 355 0.66 6.36 -50.57
N GLU A 356 0.90 7.66 -50.41
CA GLU A 356 1.61 8.49 -51.39
C GLU A 356 3.13 8.43 -51.17
N ASN A 357 3.57 8.00 -49.99
CA ASN A 357 4.97 7.94 -49.57
C ASN A 357 5.54 6.51 -49.55
N GLY A 358 5.00 5.64 -50.41
CA GLY A 358 5.56 4.31 -50.69
C GLY A 358 5.16 3.20 -49.72
N PHE A 359 4.22 3.46 -48.81
CA PHE A 359 3.65 2.43 -47.93
C PHE A 359 2.35 1.86 -48.51
N GLU A 360 2.07 0.60 -48.20
CA GLU A 360 0.79 0.00 -48.49
C GLU A 360 -0.17 0.18 -47.31
N LYS A 361 -1.48 0.00 -47.55
CA LYS A 361 -2.46 0.06 -46.46
C LYS A 361 -2.11 -0.93 -45.33
N TYR A 362 -1.57 -2.11 -45.66
CA TYR A 362 -1.22 -3.16 -44.70
C TYR A 362 0.00 -2.82 -43.81
N ASP A 363 0.75 -1.76 -44.15
CA ASP A 363 1.75 -1.16 -43.26
C ASP A 363 1.13 -0.29 -42.17
N THR A 364 -0.19 -0.03 -42.23
CA THR A 364 -0.90 0.87 -41.32
C THR A 364 -2.02 0.16 -40.57
N ALA A 365 -2.48 0.75 -39.47
CA ALA A 365 -3.72 0.37 -38.81
C ALA A 365 -4.92 1.13 -39.39
N ALA A 366 -6.03 0.42 -39.63
CA ALA A 366 -7.29 1.01 -40.07
C ALA A 366 -7.93 1.81 -38.94
N THR A 367 -8.58 2.94 -39.22
CA THR A 367 -9.19 3.83 -38.20
C THR A 367 -10.69 3.61 -38.10
N GLU A 368 -11.53 4.27 -38.89
CA GLU A 368 -13.00 4.19 -38.72
C GLU A 368 -13.67 3.19 -39.66
N LEU A 369 -14.67 2.48 -39.13
CA LEU A 369 -15.59 1.64 -39.89
C LEU A 369 -16.55 2.50 -40.73
N ASN A 370 -16.89 2.07 -41.94
CA ASN A 370 -17.84 2.77 -42.81
C ASN A 370 -17.45 4.24 -43.13
N GLY A 371 -16.16 4.53 -43.18
CA GLY A 371 -15.65 5.86 -43.54
C GLY A 371 -15.84 6.90 -42.44
N ASN A 372 -16.08 8.16 -42.80
CA ASN A 372 -16.36 9.24 -41.83
C ASN A 372 -17.86 9.33 -41.49
N THR A 373 -18.64 8.31 -41.85
CA THR A 373 -20.10 8.38 -41.76
C THR A 373 -20.60 8.18 -40.34
N ARG A 374 -19.76 7.80 -39.37
CA ARG A 374 -20.18 7.39 -38.03
C ARG A 374 -21.30 6.35 -38.11
N ASP A 375 -21.05 5.29 -38.87
CA ASP A 375 -22.01 4.25 -39.21
C ASP A 375 -23.33 4.74 -39.83
N GLY A 376 -23.28 5.84 -40.58
CA GLY A 376 -24.39 6.37 -41.39
C GLY A 376 -25.07 7.63 -40.85
N GLU A 377 -24.69 8.11 -39.67
CA GLU A 377 -25.27 9.30 -39.04
C GLU A 377 -24.77 10.63 -39.63
N VAL A 378 -23.55 10.62 -40.17
CA VAL A 378 -22.94 11.79 -40.84
C VAL A 378 -22.97 11.58 -42.34
N ASP A 379 -23.42 12.59 -43.08
CA ASP A 379 -23.54 12.52 -44.53
C ASP A 379 -23.31 13.88 -45.20
N PHE A 380 -22.38 13.93 -46.15
CA PHE A 380 -22.14 15.06 -47.03
C PHE A 380 -21.68 14.56 -48.41
N ASN A 381 -21.74 15.43 -49.41
CA ASN A 381 -21.34 15.09 -50.76
C ASN A 381 -19.90 14.60 -50.76
N ASN A 382 -19.68 13.40 -51.30
CA ASN A 382 -18.39 12.69 -51.42
C ASN A 382 -17.80 12.06 -50.15
N ILE A 383 -18.52 12.02 -49.03
CA ILE A 383 -18.07 11.35 -47.80
C ILE A 383 -17.59 9.91 -48.10
N ARG A 384 -16.40 9.56 -47.57
CA ARG A 384 -15.87 8.19 -47.57
C ARG A 384 -16.87 7.29 -46.83
N ARG A 385 -17.16 6.11 -47.40
CA ARG A 385 -18.03 5.08 -46.82
C ARG A 385 -17.35 3.73 -46.59
N ASP A 386 -16.14 3.58 -47.09
CA ASP A 386 -15.32 2.39 -46.90
C ASP A 386 -14.49 2.55 -45.62
N THR A 387 -14.13 1.44 -44.96
CA THR A 387 -13.20 1.45 -43.82
C THR A 387 -11.95 2.29 -44.13
N ILE A 388 -11.67 3.28 -43.28
CA ILE A 388 -10.52 4.18 -43.47
C ILE A 388 -9.25 3.42 -43.13
N TRP A 389 -8.32 3.29 -44.09
CA TRP A 389 -7.09 2.54 -43.92
C TRP A 389 -5.95 3.14 -44.74
N GLY A 390 -4.87 3.57 -44.08
CA GLY A 390 -3.72 4.23 -44.71
C GLY A 390 -3.96 5.70 -45.10
N GLN A 391 -5.08 6.28 -44.68
CA GLN A 391 -5.43 7.67 -44.96
C GLN A 391 -5.80 8.35 -43.65
N VAL A 392 -5.50 9.65 -43.52
CA VAL A 392 -5.88 10.42 -42.33
C VAL A 392 -7.40 10.31 -42.09
N HIS A 393 -7.75 10.09 -40.83
CA HIS A 393 -9.10 9.96 -40.33
C HIS A 393 -9.83 11.30 -40.34
N ASP A 394 -9.20 12.34 -39.79
CA ASP A 394 -9.79 13.68 -39.67
C ASP A 394 -10.25 14.23 -41.02
N GLU A 395 -11.51 14.65 -41.07
CA GLU A 395 -12.18 15.08 -42.28
C GLU A 395 -11.58 16.38 -42.82
N LYS A 396 -11.24 17.34 -41.96
CA LYS A 396 -10.67 18.62 -42.39
C LYS A 396 -9.29 18.42 -42.99
N ALA A 397 -8.47 17.57 -42.36
CA ALA A 397 -7.17 17.19 -42.89
C ALA A 397 -7.32 16.50 -44.25
N TYR A 398 -8.22 15.50 -44.37
CA TYR A 398 -8.41 14.75 -45.60
C TYR A 398 -8.98 15.60 -46.75
N TYR A 399 -10.19 16.15 -46.58
CA TYR A 399 -10.92 16.81 -47.66
C TYR A 399 -10.49 18.27 -47.87
N SER A 400 -10.17 19.00 -46.81
CA SER A 400 -9.95 20.46 -46.90
C SER A 400 -8.47 20.85 -46.96
N MET A 401 -7.55 19.93 -46.66
CA MET A 401 -6.11 20.22 -46.52
C MET A 401 -5.20 19.25 -47.30
N ASN A 402 -5.73 18.38 -48.16
CA ASN A 402 -4.98 17.38 -48.93
C ASN A 402 -4.14 16.41 -48.07
N GLY A 403 -4.61 16.10 -46.86
CA GLY A 403 -3.96 15.16 -45.93
C GLY A 403 -2.83 15.75 -45.09
N ILE A 404 -2.34 16.96 -45.41
CA ILE A 404 -1.23 17.62 -44.72
C ILE A 404 -1.76 18.85 -43.98
N SER A 405 -1.96 18.72 -42.67
CA SER A 405 -2.48 19.78 -41.83
C SER A 405 -1.77 19.85 -40.48
N GLY A 406 -1.73 21.05 -39.89
CA GLY A 406 -1.06 21.24 -38.60
C GLY A 406 -1.78 20.61 -37.42
N HIS A 407 -3.07 20.27 -37.56
CA HIS A 407 -3.89 19.73 -36.48
C HIS A 407 -4.02 18.19 -36.48
N ALA A 408 -3.78 17.54 -37.62
CA ALA A 408 -3.90 16.08 -37.85
C ALA A 408 -3.25 15.68 -39.19
N GLY A 409 -2.91 14.40 -39.37
CA GLY A 409 -2.43 13.83 -40.64
C GLY A 409 -1.13 13.04 -40.56
N LEU A 410 -0.38 13.16 -39.46
CA LEU A 410 0.85 12.39 -39.28
C LEU A 410 0.52 10.94 -38.94
N PHE A 411 1.22 10.00 -39.57
CA PHE A 411 1.26 8.60 -39.20
C PHE A 411 2.59 8.27 -38.53
N SER A 412 2.58 7.44 -37.49
CA SER A 412 3.80 6.88 -36.90
C SER A 412 3.59 5.51 -36.27
N ASN A 413 4.65 4.72 -36.07
CA ASN A 413 4.64 3.66 -35.05
C ASN A 413 5.03 4.24 -33.66
N ALA A 414 4.84 3.46 -32.59
CA ALA A 414 5.07 3.96 -31.23
C ALA A 414 6.57 4.20 -30.96
N SER A 415 7.45 3.33 -31.46
CA SER A 415 8.90 3.45 -31.25
C SER A 415 9.50 4.71 -31.89
N ASP A 416 9.14 5.05 -33.14
CA ASP A 416 9.64 6.28 -33.80
C ASP A 416 9.04 7.53 -33.15
N LEU A 417 7.77 7.49 -32.73
CA LEU A 417 7.17 8.60 -32.00
C LEU A 417 7.82 8.80 -30.61
N SER A 418 8.18 7.70 -29.92
CA SER A 418 8.93 7.78 -28.68
C SER A 418 10.30 8.44 -28.87
N LYS A 419 10.99 8.25 -30.01
CA LYS A 419 12.23 8.99 -30.32
C LYS A 419 12.00 10.49 -30.46
N LEU A 420 10.90 10.90 -31.11
CA LEU A 420 10.51 12.30 -31.20
C LEU A 420 10.21 12.88 -29.81
N ALA A 421 9.46 12.17 -28.98
CA ALA A 421 9.16 12.58 -27.61
C ALA A 421 10.41 12.64 -26.73
N ASN A 422 11.39 11.76 -26.95
CA ASN A 422 12.66 11.73 -26.24
C ASN A 422 13.50 13.02 -26.43
N ILE A 423 13.26 13.80 -27.49
CA ILE A 423 13.88 15.13 -27.66
C ILE A 423 13.55 16.03 -26.46
N MET A 424 12.31 15.97 -25.96
CA MET A 424 11.86 16.76 -24.82
C MET A 424 12.40 16.25 -23.49
N LEU A 425 12.70 14.96 -23.34
CA LEU A 425 13.43 14.46 -22.16
C LEU A 425 14.85 15.02 -22.08
N ASN A 426 15.48 15.24 -23.24
CA ASN A 426 16.87 15.67 -23.33
C ASN A 426 17.06 17.17 -23.58
N ASN A 427 16.09 17.99 -23.15
CA ASN A 427 16.15 19.45 -23.26
C ASN A 427 16.40 19.94 -24.71
N GLY A 428 15.71 19.34 -25.68
CA GLY A 428 15.82 19.71 -27.09
C GLY A 428 16.90 19.01 -27.89
N ARG A 429 17.37 17.85 -27.42
CA ARG A 429 18.50 17.12 -28.01
C ARG A 429 18.14 15.68 -28.33
N TYR A 430 18.73 15.13 -29.37
CA TYR A 430 18.73 13.70 -29.63
C TYR A 430 20.08 13.33 -30.23
N GLU A 431 20.81 12.45 -29.53
CA GLU A 431 22.22 12.18 -29.83
C GLU A 431 23.02 13.50 -29.95
N ASP A 432 23.70 13.72 -31.07
CA ASP A 432 24.48 14.94 -31.33
C ASP A 432 23.64 16.10 -31.91
N THR A 433 22.37 15.87 -32.23
CA THR A 433 21.49 16.87 -32.84
C THR A 433 20.83 17.76 -31.79
N ILE A 434 20.87 19.07 -32.01
CA ILE A 434 20.21 20.08 -31.16
C ILE A 434 19.06 20.72 -31.96
N PHE A 435 17.85 20.60 -31.45
CA PHE A 435 16.64 21.19 -32.03
C PHE A 435 16.26 22.51 -31.36
N TRP A 436 16.44 22.60 -30.04
CA TRP A 436 16.28 23.81 -29.24
C TRP A 436 17.09 23.72 -27.93
N ASP A 437 17.17 24.83 -27.20
CA ASP A 437 17.78 24.87 -25.87
C ASP A 437 16.75 24.69 -24.74
N LYS A 438 17.25 24.45 -23.52
CA LYS A 438 16.39 24.27 -22.34
C LYS A 438 15.47 25.47 -22.09
N LYS A 439 15.96 26.70 -22.30
CA LYS A 439 15.16 27.92 -22.11
C LYS A 439 13.94 27.94 -23.03
N THR A 440 14.13 27.57 -24.29
CA THR A 440 13.04 27.46 -25.25
C THR A 440 12.09 26.34 -24.86
N GLN A 441 12.59 25.19 -24.41
CA GLN A 441 11.73 24.12 -23.91
C GLN A 441 10.88 24.54 -22.71
N ASP A 442 11.51 25.13 -21.69
CA ASP A 442 10.83 25.61 -20.48
C ASP A 442 9.74 26.63 -20.83
N LEU A 443 9.96 27.47 -21.85
CA LEU A 443 8.93 28.40 -22.34
C LEU A 443 7.70 27.66 -22.89
N PHE A 444 7.89 26.56 -23.61
CA PHE A 444 6.78 25.81 -24.22
C PHE A 444 6.04 24.92 -23.22
N THR A 445 6.71 24.44 -22.17
CA THR A 445 6.14 23.58 -21.13
C THR A 445 5.72 24.34 -19.87
N SER A 446 5.90 25.67 -19.85
CA SER A 446 5.45 26.51 -18.74
C SER A 446 3.91 26.53 -18.66
N PRO A 447 3.33 26.36 -17.46
CA PRO A 447 1.89 26.40 -17.29
C PRO A 447 1.34 27.79 -17.59
N LYS A 448 0.22 27.81 -18.30
CA LYS A 448 -0.58 29.00 -18.54
C LYS A 448 -1.20 29.48 -17.22
N GLN A 449 -1.23 30.80 -17.02
CA GLN A 449 -1.71 31.41 -15.78
C GLN A 449 -3.19 31.13 -15.47
N THR A 450 -4.05 31.11 -16.50
CA THR A 450 -5.49 30.91 -16.32
C THR A 450 -5.89 29.46 -16.17
N ASP A 451 -5.09 28.53 -16.71
CA ASP A 451 -5.32 27.10 -16.56
C ASP A 451 -3.98 26.34 -16.63
N PRO A 452 -3.48 25.80 -15.51
CA PRO A 452 -2.19 25.14 -15.46
C PRO A 452 -2.13 23.83 -16.27
N SER A 453 -3.26 23.33 -16.78
CA SER A 453 -3.30 22.15 -17.66
C SER A 453 -2.84 22.42 -19.11
N TYR A 454 -2.57 23.67 -19.46
CA TYR A 454 -2.08 24.08 -20.79
C TYR A 454 -0.68 24.70 -20.69
N GLY A 455 0.20 24.34 -21.62
CA GLY A 455 1.41 25.07 -21.99
C GLY A 455 1.26 25.75 -23.35
N LEU A 456 2.37 26.05 -24.01
CA LEU A 456 2.35 26.42 -25.42
C LEU A 456 2.21 25.15 -26.26
N GLY A 457 0.96 24.84 -26.59
CA GLY A 457 0.54 23.64 -27.29
C GLY A 457 0.42 22.38 -26.44
N TRP A 458 1.25 22.21 -25.41
CA TRP A 458 1.25 21.00 -24.59
C TRP A 458 0.06 20.92 -23.62
N ARG A 459 -0.44 19.70 -23.38
CA ARG A 459 -1.19 19.40 -22.16
C ARG A 459 -0.20 19.11 -21.05
N LEU A 460 -0.44 19.67 -19.87
CA LEU A 460 0.39 19.52 -18.68
C LEU A 460 -0.40 18.79 -17.60
N MET A 461 0.27 18.10 -16.68
CA MET A 461 -0.34 17.47 -15.51
C MET A 461 -1.23 18.45 -14.73
N GLY A 462 -0.81 19.73 -14.66
CA GLY A 462 -1.69 20.85 -14.34
C GLY A 462 -2.39 20.73 -13.00
N ASN A 463 -1.63 20.41 -11.94
CA ASN A 463 -2.14 20.13 -10.59
C ASN A 463 -3.12 18.93 -10.55
N GLY A 464 -2.87 17.89 -11.35
CA GLY A 464 -3.71 16.68 -11.39
C GLY A 464 -4.92 16.76 -12.33
N LYS A 465 -5.22 17.92 -12.91
CA LYS A 465 -6.34 18.08 -13.86
C LYS A 465 -6.26 17.17 -15.08
N TYR A 466 -5.06 16.75 -15.47
CA TYR A 466 -4.83 15.85 -16.60
C TYR A 466 -4.42 14.43 -16.18
N ALA A 467 -4.55 14.12 -14.88
CA ALA A 467 -4.24 12.80 -14.34
C ALA A 467 -5.03 11.70 -15.05
N TRP A 468 -6.30 11.97 -15.39
CA TRP A 468 -7.19 11.02 -16.08
C TRP A 468 -6.52 10.32 -17.29
N ALA A 469 -5.61 11.02 -17.99
CA ALA A 469 -4.79 10.46 -19.07
C ALA A 469 -3.35 10.10 -18.63
N PHE A 470 -2.71 10.94 -17.81
CA PHE A 470 -1.28 10.83 -17.49
C PHE A 470 -0.95 9.92 -16.29
N SER A 471 -1.95 9.51 -15.51
CA SER A 471 -1.87 8.89 -14.17
C SER A 471 -1.62 9.86 -13.02
N ASN A 472 -2.28 9.62 -11.88
CA ASN A 472 -1.99 10.24 -10.59
C ASN A 472 -0.58 9.93 -10.05
N LEU A 473 0.12 8.98 -10.66
CA LEU A 473 1.50 8.63 -10.33
C LEU A 473 2.53 9.46 -11.09
N ALA A 474 2.12 10.23 -12.10
CA ALA A 474 3.00 11.08 -12.88
C ALA A 474 3.50 12.29 -12.08
N SER A 475 4.69 12.79 -12.40
CA SER A 475 5.18 14.03 -11.77
C SER A 475 4.35 15.24 -12.17
N SER A 476 4.36 16.28 -11.33
CA SER A 476 3.67 17.56 -11.61
C SER A 476 4.20 18.26 -12.87
N LYS A 477 5.39 17.88 -13.35
CA LYS A 477 6.06 18.42 -14.54
C LYS A 477 5.77 17.62 -15.81
N THR A 478 4.91 16.61 -15.72
CA THR A 478 4.55 15.76 -16.86
C THR A 478 3.76 16.55 -17.90
N TYR A 479 4.06 16.32 -19.17
CA TYR A 479 3.33 16.88 -20.30
C TYR A 479 3.17 15.87 -21.43
N GLY A 480 2.24 16.13 -22.33
CA GLY A 480 1.88 15.17 -23.36
C GLY A 480 0.67 15.61 -24.18
N HIS A 481 0.06 14.66 -24.90
CA HIS A 481 -1.16 14.91 -25.65
C HIS A 481 -1.90 13.61 -26.02
N THR A 482 -3.23 13.67 -26.08
CA THR A 482 -4.10 12.58 -26.55
C THR A 482 -4.50 12.77 -28.03
N GLY A 483 -4.99 11.73 -28.68
CA GLY A 483 -5.48 11.78 -30.04
C GLY A 483 -6.76 10.98 -30.24
N TRP A 484 -7.65 11.50 -31.08
CA TRP A 484 -8.98 10.96 -31.36
C TRP A 484 -9.01 9.47 -31.68
N THR A 485 -8.04 9.01 -32.48
CA THR A 485 -7.88 7.62 -32.91
C THR A 485 -7.48 6.66 -31.78
N GLY A 486 -7.26 7.19 -30.57
CA GLY A 486 -6.86 6.43 -29.38
C GLY A 486 -5.35 6.47 -29.14
N THR A 487 -4.70 7.59 -29.48
CA THR A 487 -3.26 7.78 -29.27
C THR A 487 -2.99 8.63 -28.03
N LEU A 488 -1.86 8.41 -27.38
CA LEU A 488 -1.40 9.14 -26.21
C LEU A 488 0.13 9.20 -26.22
N THR A 489 0.66 10.37 -25.89
CA THR A 489 2.04 10.51 -25.44
C THR A 489 2.09 11.16 -24.07
N VAL A 490 2.95 10.65 -23.20
CA VAL A 490 3.23 11.16 -21.85
C VAL A 490 4.73 11.29 -21.69
N ILE A 491 5.21 12.46 -21.30
CA ILE A 491 6.63 12.77 -21.12
C ILE A 491 6.80 13.27 -19.68
N ASP A 492 7.41 12.44 -18.84
CA ASP A 492 7.70 12.76 -17.44
C ASP A 492 9.21 13.04 -17.29
N PRO A 493 9.62 14.32 -17.24
CA PRO A 493 11.02 14.68 -17.11
C PRO A 493 11.62 14.36 -15.72
N VAL A 494 10.79 14.05 -14.72
CA VAL A 494 11.26 13.65 -13.37
C VAL A 494 11.57 12.16 -13.33
N GLU A 495 10.75 11.32 -13.97
CA GLU A 495 11.02 9.88 -14.12
C GLU A 495 11.94 9.56 -15.30
N ASN A 496 12.35 10.58 -16.07
CA ASN A 496 13.10 10.45 -17.31
C ASN A 496 12.45 9.44 -18.28
N MET A 497 11.13 9.55 -18.43
CA MET A 497 10.30 8.53 -19.07
C MET A 497 9.37 9.12 -20.13
N VAL A 498 9.24 8.43 -21.26
CA VAL A 498 8.19 8.63 -22.26
C VAL A 498 7.31 7.38 -22.31
N ILE A 499 6.00 7.56 -22.27
CA ILE A 499 5.01 6.55 -22.62
C ILE A 499 4.35 6.95 -23.93
N THR A 500 4.39 6.08 -24.92
CA THR A 500 3.66 6.22 -26.19
C THR A 500 2.69 5.06 -26.33
N LEU A 501 1.39 5.35 -26.40
CA LEU A 501 0.33 4.39 -26.68
C LEU A 501 -0.34 4.79 -27.98
N LEU A 502 -0.24 3.95 -29.01
CA LEU A 502 -0.94 4.14 -30.27
C LEU A 502 -1.95 3.03 -30.45
N THR A 503 -3.21 3.37 -30.66
CA THR A 503 -4.26 2.38 -30.94
C THR A 503 -5.01 2.76 -32.19
N ASN A 504 -5.74 1.78 -32.71
CA ASN A 504 -6.78 1.99 -33.71
C ASN A 504 -8.17 1.78 -33.11
N LYS A 505 -8.43 2.30 -31.89
CA LYS A 505 -9.66 2.02 -31.15
C LYS A 505 -10.95 2.40 -31.87
N LYS A 506 -10.89 3.35 -32.82
CA LYS A 506 -12.05 3.72 -33.65
C LYS A 506 -12.42 2.66 -34.69
N ASN A 507 -11.63 1.59 -34.83
CA ASN A 507 -11.90 0.48 -35.73
C ASN A 507 -12.87 -0.50 -35.07
N SER A 508 -14.04 0.03 -34.75
CA SER A 508 -15.18 -0.64 -34.12
C SER A 508 -16.47 0.07 -34.57
N PRO A 509 -17.66 -0.49 -34.30
CA PRO A 509 -18.92 0.18 -34.59
C PRO A 509 -19.13 1.38 -33.66
N VAL A 510 -19.96 2.32 -34.08
CA VAL A 510 -20.52 3.36 -33.22
C VAL A 510 -21.45 2.71 -32.20
N LEU A 511 -21.27 3.05 -30.93
CA LEU A 511 -22.00 2.41 -29.82
C LEU A 511 -23.48 2.79 -29.82
N ASN A 512 -23.77 4.10 -29.91
CA ASN A 512 -25.14 4.61 -29.97
C ASN A 512 -25.23 5.79 -30.94
N LYS A 513 -25.65 5.46 -32.16
CA LYS A 513 -25.80 6.37 -33.28
C LYS A 513 -26.75 7.54 -33.00
N GLU A 514 -27.89 7.26 -32.37
CA GLU A 514 -28.96 8.24 -32.15
C GLU A 514 -28.62 9.26 -31.05
N ASN A 515 -27.92 8.82 -30.00
CA ASN A 515 -27.59 9.69 -28.86
C ASN A 515 -26.27 10.45 -29.09
N ASN A 516 -25.20 9.72 -29.44
CA ASN A 516 -23.89 10.31 -29.66
C ASN A 516 -23.07 9.53 -30.70
N PRO A 517 -23.07 9.95 -31.97
CA PRO A 517 -22.39 9.23 -33.05
C PRO A 517 -20.86 9.23 -32.92
N ASN A 518 -20.31 9.98 -31.97
CA ASN A 518 -18.87 10.10 -31.74
C ASN A 518 -18.31 9.09 -30.73
N VAL A 519 -19.16 8.28 -30.09
CA VAL A 519 -18.76 7.24 -29.13
C VAL A 519 -18.76 5.87 -29.81
N PHE A 520 -17.61 5.22 -29.78
CA PHE A 520 -17.36 3.94 -30.42
C PHE A 520 -17.43 2.83 -29.39
N TYR A 521 -17.78 1.63 -29.84
CA TYR A 521 -17.86 0.47 -28.97
C TYR A 521 -16.56 0.26 -28.17
N SER A 522 -15.38 0.36 -28.81
CA SER A 522 -14.10 0.19 -28.12
C SER A 522 -13.71 1.38 -27.23
N ASP A 523 -14.41 2.52 -27.28
CA ASP A 523 -14.20 3.60 -26.30
C ASP A 523 -14.63 3.20 -24.89
N GLN A 524 -15.43 2.13 -24.75
CA GLN A 524 -15.91 1.62 -23.47
C GLN A 524 -14.90 0.72 -22.75
N SER A 525 -13.82 0.34 -23.44
CA SER A 525 -12.74 -0.47 -22.88
C SER A 525 -11.85 0.34 -21.94
N LEU A 526 -11.36 -0.29 -20.88
CA LEU A 526 -10.47 0.35 -19.92
C LEU A 526 -9.22 0.94 -20.61
N SER A 527 -8.65 0.22 -21.58
CA SER A 527 -7.47 0.68 -22.31
C SER A 527 -7.72 1.89 -23.22
N ALA A 528 -8.97 2.14 -23.63
CA ALA A 528 -9.32 3.31 -24.43
C ALA A 528 -9.34 4.62 -23.61
N GLY A 529 -9.49 4.52 -22.29
CA GLY A 529 -9.52 5.63 -21.34
C GLY A 529 -8.13 6.14 -20.93
N TYR A 530 -7.04 5.50 -21.38
CA TYR A 530 -5.64 5.86 -21.13
C TYR A 530 -5.15 5.65 -19.68
N GLY A 531 -5.88 6.17 -18.69
CA GLY A 531 -5.45 6.30 -17.30
C GLY A 531 -4.99 5.00 -16.62
N ALA A 532 -5.68 3.89 -16.87
CA ALA A 532 -5.30 2.60 -16.32
C ALA A 532 -3.97 2.10 -16.90
N ILE A 533 -3.78 2.28 -18.21
CA ILE A 533 -2.55 1.87 -18.92
C ILE A 533 -1.36 2.68 -18.40
N THR A 534 -1.50 4.01 -18.35
CA THR A 534 -0.43 4.86 -17.82
C THR A 534 -0.14 4.55 -16.36
N THR A 535 -1.17 4.35 -15.54
CA THR A 535 -1.00 3.97 -14.13
C THR A 535 -0.24 2.65 -13.99
N LEU A 536 -0.63 1.59 -14.71
CA LEU A 536 0.10 0.30 -14.67
C LEU A 536 1.57 0.44 -15.14
N LEU A 537 1.84 1.27 -16.15
CA LEU A 537 3.21 1.53 -16.59
C LEU A 537 4.03 2.27 -15.53
N TYR A 538 3.48 3.29 -14.86
CA TYR A 538 4.16 3.93 -13.72
C TYR A 538 4.37 2.96 -12.56
N LYS A 539 3.38 2.12 -12.24
CA LYS A 539 3.51 1.11 -11.18
C LYS A 539 4.58 0.07 -11.50
N SER A 540 4.77 -0.25 -12.77
CA SER A 540 5.83 -1.17 -13.22
C SER A 540 7.24 -0.62 -13.01
N LEU A 541 7.41 0.64 -12.60
CA LEU A 541 8.68 1.15 -12.10
C LEU A 541 9.07 0.55 -10.73
N GLN A 542 8.14 -0.11 -10.03
CA GLN A 542 8.37 -0.80 -8.76
C GLN A 542 8.12 -2.31 -8.85
N GLU A 543 8.77 -3.10 -7.99
CA GLU A 543 8.51 -4.54 -7.94
C GLU A 543 7.09 -4.81 -7.44
N SER A 544 6.36 -5.68 -8.14
CA SER A 544 5.04 -6.13 -7.70
C SER A 544 5.11 -7.47 -6.99
N SER A 545 4.24 -7.66 -6.01
CA SER A 545 3.99 -8.98 -5.43
C SER A 545 2.81 -9.66 -6.15
N PRO A 546 2.76 -11.00 -6.18
CA PRO A 546 1.60 -11.74 -6.69
C PRO A 546 0.28 -11.33 -6.03
N GLU A 547 0.29 -11.05 -4.73
CA GLU A 547 -0.87 -10.54 -3.97
C GLU A 547 -1.30 -9.17 -4.50
N GLN A 548 -0.36 -8.24 -4.72
CA GLN A 548 -0.67 -6.92 -5.29
C GLN A 548 -1.25 -7.04 -6.71
N ILE A 549 -0.72 -7.94 -7.54
CA ILE A 549 -1.27 -8.16 -8.90
C ILE A 549 -2.72 -8.65 -8.85
N ILE A 550 -3.04 -9.55 -7.92
CA ILE A 550 -4.42 -9.99 -7.72
C ILE A 550 -5.28 -8.84 -7.23
N ALA A 551 -4.83 -8.09 -6.22
CA ALA A 551 -5.55 -6.96 -5.66
C ALA A 551 -5.85 -5.88 -6.72
N LEU A 552 -4.87 -5.53 -7.55
CA LEU A 552 -5.06 -4.61 -8.68
C LEU A 552 -6.09 -5.13 -9.69
N SER A 553 -6.00 -6.41 -10.05
CA SER A 553 -6.97 -7.02 -10.96
C SER A 553 -8.38 -7.11 -10.36
N ASP A 554 -8.49 -7.28 -9.04
CA ASP A 554 -9.77 -7.29 -8.33
C ASP A 554 -10.38 -5.89 -8.27
N GLU A 555 -9.55 -4.87 -7.99
CA GLU A 555 -9.95 -3.47 -7.98
C GLU A 555 -10.49 -3.03 -9.35
N LEU A 556 -9.82 -3.41 -10.44
CA LEU A 556 -10.29 -3.16 -11.80
C LEU A 556 -11.69 -3.74 -12.06
N VAL A 557 -11.94 -4.98 -11.63
CA VAL A 557 -13.24 -5.63 -11.77
C VAL A 557 -14.31 -4.92 -10.93
N ARG A 558 -13.99 -4.60 -9.67
CA ARG A 558 -14.94 -3.97 -8.74
C ARG A 558 -15.25 -2.53 -9.11
N GLY A 559 -14.25 -1.73 -9.46
CA GLY A 559 -14.45 -0.36 -9.91
C GLY A 559 -15.32 -0.31 -11.17
N LYS A 560 -15.07 -1.21 -12.12
CA LYS A 560 -15.92 -1.34 -13.32
C LYS A 560 -17.35 -1.76 -12.97
N GLU A 561 -17.51 -2.75 -12.10
CA GLU A 561 -18.82 -3.18 -11.61
C GLU A 561 -19.58 -2.04 -10.93
N ARG A 562 -18.88 -1.24 -10.11
CA ARG A 562 -19.42 -0.08 -9.42
C ARG A 562 -19.92 0.97 -10.41
N LEU A 563 -19.11 1.36 -11.39
CA LEU A 563 -19.51 2.30 -12.45
C LEU A 563 -20.79 1.85 -13.16
N ILE A 564 -20.86 0.57 -13.55
CA ILE A 564 -22.03 -0.01 -14.23
C ILE A 564 -23.28 -0.04 -13.35
N ARG A 565 -23.13 -0.25 -12.04
CA ARG A 565 -24.25 -0.38 -11.10
C ARG A 565 -24.79 0.98 -10.63
N GLU A 566 -23.90 1.94 -10.43
CA GLU A 566 -24.21 3.21 -9.76
C GLU A 566 -24.48 4.35 -10.76
N SER A 567 -24.16 4.18 -12.04
CA SER A 567 -24.44 5.17 -13.08
C SER A 567 -24.97 4.55 -14.38
N ASP A 568 -26.15 5.01 -14.80
CA ASP A 568 -26.83 4.55 -16.02
C ASP A 568 -26.00 4.79 -17.30
N ASP A 569 -25.11 5.79 -17.30
CA ASP A 569 -24.25 6.11 -18.45
C ASP A 569 -23.26 4.98 -18.78
N TYR A 570 -22.89 4.17 -17.78
CA TYR A 570 -22.00 3.02 -17.93
C TYR A 570 -22.76 1.71 -18.16
N PHE A 571 -24.09 1.70 -18.10
CA PHE A 571 -24.88 0.49 -18.36
C PHE A 571 -25.08 0.26 -19.88
N ASN A 572 -24.04 -0.21 -20.56
CA ASN A 572 -24.09 -0.55 -21.98
C ASN A 572 -23.25 -1.78 -22.34
N ILE A 573 -23.46 -2.32 -23.55
CA ILE A 573 -22.84 -3.59 -23.97
C ILE A 573 -21.30 -3.53 -24.04
N GLY A 574 -20.73 -2.37 -24.37
CA GLY A 574 -19.28 -2.18 -24.40
C GLY A 574 -18.69 -2.27 -22.99
N GLN A 575 -19.30 -1.58 -22.03
CA GLN A 575 -18.90 -1.59 -20.62
C GLN A 575 -19.05 -2.99 -19.99
N ILE A 576 -20.14 -3.70 -20.30
CA ILE A 576 -20.37 -5.08 -19.84
C ILE A 576 -19.31 -6.04 -20.40
N ASN A 577 -18.96 -5.91 -21.68
CA ASN A 577 -17.94 -6.75 -22.28
C ASN A 577 -16.55 -6.48 -21.73
N ASP A 578 -16.23 -5.21 -21.45
CA ASP A 578 -15.00 -4.82 -20.77
C ASP A 578 -14.95 -5.38 -19.33
N TYR A 579 -16.04 -5.30 -18.57
CA TYR A 579 -16.15 -5.95 -17.26
C TYR A 579 -15.89 -7.46 -17.34
N ILE A 580 -16.43 -8.15 -18.35
CA ILE A 580 -16.17 -9.58 -18.58
C ILE A 580 -14.70 -9.84 -18.92
N ALA A 581 -14.06 -8.97 -19.72
CA ALA A 581 -12.63 -9.07 -20.00
C ALA A 581 -11.82 -8.96 -18.70
N LEU A 582 -12.06 -7.94 -17.89
CA LEU A 582 -11.39 -7.75 -16.59
C LEU A 582 -11.63 -8.92 -15.64
N LYS A 583 -12.85 -9.48 -15.62
CA LYS A 583 -13.15 -10.67 -14.81
C LYS A 583 -12.33 -11.88 -15.26
N ASN A 584 -12.19 -12.11 -16.57
CA ASN A 584 -11.34 -13.20 -17.08
C ASN A 584 -9.87 -13.00 -16.69
N VAL A 585 -9.38 -11.76 -16.68
CA VAL A 585 -8.03 -11.42 -16.21
C VAL A 585 -7.87 -11.77 -14.72
N ASN A 586 -8.82 -11.33 -13.89
CA ASN A 586 -8.81 -11.58 -12.45
C ASN A 586 -8.88 -13.07 -12.12
N ASP A 587 -9.78 -13.82 -12.76
CA ASP A 587 -9.91 -15.27 -12.62
C ASP A 587 -8.60 -15.99 -13.00
N TYR A 588 -7.94 -15.54 -14.08
CA TYR A 588 -6.64 -16.08 -14.49
C TYR A 588 -5.56 -15.87 -13.42
N TYR A 589 -5.46 -14.67 -12.83
CA TYR A 589 -4.44 -14.39 -11.82
C TYR A 589 -4.70 -15.06 -10.47
N LYS A 590 -5.98 -15.15 -10.07
CA LYS A 590 -6.40 -15.93 -8.89
C LYS A 590 -5.99 -17.40 -9.03
N GLU A 591 -6.17 -18.00 -10.21
CA GLU A 591 -5.73 -19.37 -10.46
C GLU A 591 -4.21 -19.49 -10.60
N LYS A 592 -3.55 -18.60 -11.35
CA LYS A 592 -2.09 -18.59 -11.58
C LYS A 592 -1.30 -18.59 -10.27
N TYR A 593 -1.76 -17.82 -9.28
CA TYR A 593 -1.06 -17.64 -8.01
C TYR A 593 -1.70 -18.38 -6.83
N LYS A 594 -2.76 -19.16 -7.06
CA LYS A 594 -3.49 -19.90 -6.01
C LYS A 594 -2.57 -20.65 -5.06
N THR A 595 -1.70 -21.50 -5.60
CA THR A 595 -0.76 -22.31 -4.79
C THR A 595 0.24 -21.45 -4.02
N LEU A 596 0.69 -20.33 -4.61
CA LEU A 596 1.62 -19.43 -3.93
C LEU A 596 0.96 -18.73 -2.74
N ILE A 597 -0.29 -18.29 -2.90
CA ILE A 597 -1.09 -17.69 -1.82
C ILE A 597 -1.36 -18.72 -0.73
N GLU A 598 -1.74 -19.95 -1.08
CA GLU A 598 -1.95 -21.04 -0.12
C GLU A 598 -0.68 -21.27 0.71
N VAL A 599 0.49 -21.30 0.07
CA VAL A 599 1.79 -21.42 0.76
C VAL A 599 2.09 -20.19 1.62
N ASN A 600 1.86 -18.97 1.13
CA ASN A 600 2.12 -17.74 1.87
C ASN A 600 1.21 -17.61 3.10
N ASN A 601 -0.06 -17.97 2.97
CA ASN A 601 -1.01 -18.02 4.09
C ASN A 601 -0.56 -19.01 5.16
N ILE A 602 -0.12 -20.22 4.75
CA ILE A 602 0.46 -21.20 5.67
C ILE A 602 1.71 -20.63 6.37
N LEU A 603 2.59 -19.96 5.63
CA LEU A 603 3.80 -19.32 6.20
C LEU A 603 3.45 -18.19 7.16
N GLU A 604 2.45 -17.36 6.88
CA GLU A 604 1.97 -16.31 7.78
C GLU A 604 1.29 -16.89 9.03
N GLU A 605 0.54 -17.99 8.90
CA GLU A 605 0.04 -18.75 10.07
C GLU A 605 1.19 -19.24 10.95
N PHE A 606 2.29 -19.73 10.35
CA PHE A 606 3.50 -20.10 11.09
C PHE A 606 4.20 -18.90 11.74
N LYS A 607 4.32 -17.76 11.05
CA LYS A 607 4.92 -16.54 11.61
C LYS A 607 4.08 -15.94 12.73
N ASN A 608 2.75 -15.95 12.58
CA ASN A 608 1.82 -15.49 13.61
C ASN A 608 1.82 -16.42 14.82
N ALA A 609 1.93 -17.74 14.62
CA ALA A 609 2.17 -18.67 15.72
C ALA A 609 3.50 -18.35 16.45
N ASP A 610 4.57 -18.02 15.72
CA ASP A 610 5.85 -17.60 16.29
C ASP A 610 5.82 -16.21 16.99
N LYS A 611 4.96 -15.28 16.54
CA LYS A 611 4.74 -13.96 17.16
C LYS A 611 3.92 -14.09 18.45
N ILE A 612 2.87 -14.91 18.45
CA ILE A 612 2.07 -15.25 19.64
C ILE A 612 2.94 -15.93 20.72
N LEU A 613 3.93 -16.73 20.31
CA LEU A 613 4.90 -17.32 21.24
C LEU A 613 5.91 -16.31 21.82
N LYS A 614 6.05 -15.10 21.24
CA LYS A 614 7.03 -14.07 21.64
C LYS A 614 6.46 -12.94 22.50
N GLU A 615 5.14 -12.71 22.54
CA GLU A 615 4.51 -11.66 23.38
C GLU A 615 4.13 -12.12 24.80
N GLU A 616 4.22 -13.41 25.10
CA GLU A 616 4.02 -13.90 26.46
C GLU A 616 5.26 -13.64 27.32
N LYS A 617 5.12 -12.95 28.47
CA LYS A 617 6.21 -12.88 29.46
C LYS A 617 6.30 -14.24 30.15
N PRO A 618 7.36 -15.03 29.92
CA PRO A 618 7.49 -16.33 30.56
C PRO A 618 7.54 -16.16 32.09
N SER A 619 7.13 -17.19 32.82
CA SER A 619 7.36 -17.24 34.27
C SER A 619 8.85 -17.08 34.58
N GLN A 620 9.16 -16.44 35.70
CA GLN A 620 10.53 -16.01 36.01
C GLN A 620 11.03 -16.64 37.32
N ARG A 621 12.32 -16.97 37.35
CA ARG A 621 13.08 -17.18 38.59
C ARG A 621 13.87 -15.90 38.86
N VAL A 622 13.56 -15.22 39.95
CA VAL A 622 14.27 -14.03 40.41
C VAL A 622 15.17 -14.44 41.56
N THR A 623 16.49 -14.27 41.41
CA THR A 623 17.47 -14.46 42.49
C THR A 623 17.83 -13.09 43.06
N SER A 624 17.76 -12.94 44.39
CA SER A 624 17.97 -11.64 45.04
C SER A 624 18.48 -11.81 46.48
N THR A 625 18.88 -10.69 47.08
CA THR A 625 19.37 -10.59 48.46
C THR A 625 18.55 -9.58 49.26
N LEU A 626 18.35 -9.82 50.55
CA LEU A 626 17.92 -8.80 51.51
C LEU A 626 18.91 -8.70 52.67
N TYR A 627 19.17 -7.50 53.19
CA TYR A 627 19.91 -7.40 54.44
C TYR A 627 19.00 -7.79 55.60
N SER A 628 19.34 -8.85 56.34
CA SER A 628 18.59 -9.27 57.54
C SER A 628 19.23 -8.69 58.79
N SER A 629 18.45 -7.91 59.54
CA SER A 629 18.89 -7.33 60.81
C SER A 629 19.13 -8.40 61.88
N ASN A 630 18.34 -9.48 61.86
CA ASN A 630 18.45 -10.59 62.79
C ASN A 630 19.63 -11.53 62.49
N LEU A 631 20.00 -11.70 61.20
CA LEU A 631 21.15 -12.52 60.79
C LEU A 631 22.45 -11.72 60.67
N LYS A 632 22.35 -10.39 60.56
CA LYS A 632 23.49 -9.46 60.34
C LYS A 632 24.28 -9.76 59.06
N LEU A 633 23.58 -10.12 57.98
CA LEU A 633 24.17 -10.43 56.68
C LEU A 633 23.21 -10.11 55.53
N ASP A 634 23.76 -10.03 54.32
CA ASP A 634 22.99 -10.05 53.07
C ASP A 634 22.55 -11.48 52.76
N TRP A 635 21.24 -11.69 52.86
CA TRP A 635 20.60 -12.99 52.90
C TRP A 635 19.96 -13.33 51.56
N ASN A 636 20.36 -14.46 50.97
CA ASN A 636 19.90 -14.90 49.67
C ASN A 636 18.49 -15.52 49.71
N TYR A 637 17.69 -15.22 48.70
CA TYR A 637 16.43 -15.90 48.42
C TYR A 637 16.17 -15.97 46.91
N ASN A 638 15.38 -16.96 46.48
CA ASN A 638 14.80 -16.98 45.13
C ASN A 638 13.30 -16.76 45.19
N VAL A 639 12.73 -16.22 44.11
CA VAL A 639 11.29 -16.09 43.90
C VAL A 639 10.90 -16.64 42.55
N TYR A 640 9.89 -17.50 42.53
CA TYR A 640 9.15 -17.83 41.32
C TYR A 640 8.03 -16.81 41.12
N LEU A 641 8.01 -16.18 39.94
CA LEU A 641 6.93 -15.32 39.47
C LEU A 641 6.16 -16.03 38.34
N PRO A 642 4.82 -16.07 38.41
CA PRO A 642 4.01 -16.75 37.41
C PRO A 642 4.12 -16.08 36.03
N LYS A 643 3.73 -16.81 34.99
CA LYS A 643 3.62 -16.26 33.63
C LYS A 643 2.75 -15.00 33.64
N ASN A 644 3.16 -13.97 32.91
CA ASN A 644 2.49 -12.67 32.90
C ASN A 644 2.33 -12.01 34.29
N TYR A 645 3.29 -12.22 35.20
CA TYR A 645 3.32 -11.50 36.48
C TYR A 645 3.22 -9.99 36.28
N ASP A 646 2.23 -9.38 36.94
CA ASP A 646 1.97 -7.95 36.92
C ASP A 646 2.15 -7.36 38.34
N PRO A 647 3.17 -6.50 38.56
CA PRO A 647 3.37 -5.84 39.84
C PRO A 647 2.22 -4.91 40.24
N LYS A 648 1.28 -4.60 39.34
CA LYS A 648 0.11 -3.75 39.57
C LYS A 648 -1.22 -4.52 39.61
N LYS A 649 -1.20 -5.86 39.51
CA LYS A 649 -2.42 -6.69 39.54
C LYS A 649 -3.29 -6.37 40.76
N ALA A 650 -4.55 -6.03 40.52
CA ALA A 650 -5.52 -5.78 41.58
C ALA A 650 -5.67 -7.01 42.49
N GLY A 651 -5.62 -6.79 43.80
CA GLY A 651 -5.74 -7.85 44.80
C GLY A 651 -4.50 -8.73 44.98
N GLY A 652 -3.38 -8.50 44.29
CA GLY A 652 -2.11 -9.20 44.49
C GLY A 652 -2.15 -10.72 44.26
N TYR A 653 -1.03 -11.39 44.57
CA TYR A 653 -0.86 -12.84 44.41
C TYR A 653 -0.75 -13.58 45.75
N PRO A 654 -1.34 -14.78 45.91
CA PRO A 654 -1.03 -15.68 47.01
C PRO A 654 0.45 -16.07 47.04
N VAL A 655 0.98 -16.33 48.24
CA VAL A 655 2.41 -16.60 48.44
C VAL A 655 2.64 -17.89 49.21
N LEU A 656 3.53 -18.72 48.69
CA LEU A 656 4.07 -19.89 49.37
C LEU A 656 5.54 -19.66 49.75
N TYR A 657 5.88 -19.83 51.02
CA TYR A 657 7.27 -19.89 51.49
C TYR A 657 7.71 -21.36 51.50
N MET A 658 8.67 -21.73 50.65
CA MET A 658 9.12 -23.10 50.46
C MET A 658 10.53 -23.30 51.02
N LEU A 659 10.62 -24.04 52.12
CA LEU A 659 11.81 -24.25 52.93
C LEU A 659 12.59 -25.50 52.47
N HIS A 660 13.89 -25.34 52.20
CA HIS A 660 14.75 -26.45 51.81
C HIS A 660 15.15 -27.35 53.00
N GLY A 661 15.60 -28.57 52.68
CA GLY A 661 16.10 -29.55 53.65
C GLY A 661 17.56 -29.32 54.08
N LEU A 662 18.07 -30.20 54.94
CA LEU A 662 19.44 -30.10 55.46
C LEU A 662 20.49 -30.18 54.34
N GLY A 663 21.55 -29.38 54.44
CA GLY A 663 22.61 -29.28 53.44
C GLY A 663 22.21 -28.52 52.18
N GLY A 664 21.02 -27.92 52.18
CA GLY A 664 20.51 -27.14 51.07
C GLY A 664 20.65 -25.62 51.24
N ASN A 665 20.10 -24.89 50.27
CA ASN A 665 20.00 -23.44 50.23
C ASN A 665 18.80 -23.00 49.35
N HIS A 666 18.66 -21.69 49.14
CA HIS A 666 17.61 -21.05 48.35
C HIS A 666 17.49 -21.53 46.89
N THR A 667 18.49 -22.22 46.30
CA THR A 667 18.45 -22.66 44.89
C THR A 667 18.00 -24.10 44.70
N ASN A 668 18.16 -24.96 45.71
CA ASN A 668 18.11 -26.41 45.46
C ASN A 668 16.73 -26.92 45.08
N LEU A 669 15.66 -26.34 45.63
CA LEU A 669 14.31 -26.73 45.24
C LEU A 669 13.98 -26.28 43.81
N LEU A 670 14.60 -25.21 43.30
CA LEU A 670 14.48 -24.81 41.91
C LEU A 670 15.27 -25.73 41.00
N GLU A 671 16.48 -26.13 41.39
CA GLU A 671 17.39 -26.91 40.55
C GLU A 671 17.15 -28.43 40.59
N ARG A 672 16.83 -28.98 41.77
CA ARG A 672 16.67 -30.42 41.96
C ARG A 672 15.24 -30.90 41.72
N PHE A 673 14.22 -30.10 42.07
CA PHE A 673 12.84 -30.45 41.69
C PHE A 673 12.49 -29.98 40.28
N ASP A 674 13.19 -28.98 39.75
CA ASP A 674 12.68 -28.15 38.65
C ASP A 674 11.35 -27.48 39.03
N SER A 675 11.34 -26.84 40.22
CA SER A 675 10.12 -26.24 40.78
C SER A 675 9.47 -25.22 39.85
N LYS A 676 10.26 -24.52 39.01
CA LYS A 676 9.71 -23.59 38.01
C LYS A 676 8.79 -24.32 37.04
N THR A 677 9.28 -25.39 36.38
CA THR A 677 8.48 -26.16 35.42
C THR A 677 7.28 -26.84 36.08
N ILE A 678 7.45 -27.32 37.32
CA ILE A 678 6.34 -27.93 38.07
C ILE A 678 5.28 -26.89 38.40
N LEU A 679 5.65 -25.70 38.88
CA LEU A 679 4.73 -24.61 39.17
C LEU A 679 4.03 -24.11 37.91
N ASP A 680 4.74 -23.99 36.79
CA ASP A 680 4.13 -23.67 35.48
C ASP A 680 3.04 -24.68 35.10
N LYS A 681 3.29 -25.99 35.31
CA LYS A 681 2.29 -27.06 35.08
C LYS A 681 1.11 -26.97 36.06
N VAL A 682 1.37 -26.69 37.33
CA VAL A 682 0.33 -26.53 38.36
C VAL A 682 -0.59 -25.36 38.02
N ILE A 683 -0.03 -24.17 37.77
CA ILE A 683 -0.81 -22.96 37.44
C ILE A 683 -1.60 -23.15 36.15
N LYS A 684 -1.00 -23.77 35.13
CA LYS A 684 -1.73 -24.12 33.89
C LYS A 684 -2.90 -25.08 34.16
N LYS A 685 -2.76 -26.00 35.12
CA LYS A 685 -3.81 -26.98 35.44
C LYS A 685 -4.93 -26.39 36.30
N THR A 686 -4.60 -25.51 37.25
CA THR A 686 -5.55 -24.96 38.22
C THR A 686 -6.18 -23.63 37.78
N GLY A 687 -5.52 -22.90 36.89
CA GLY A 687 -5.90 -21.53 36.50
C GLY A 687 -5.64 -20.48 37.59
N LYS A 688 -4.90 -20.82 38.66
CA LYS A 688 -4.64 -19.93 39.80
C LYS A 688 -3.17 -19.53 39.87
N ASP A 689 -2.88 -18.24 39.72
CA ASP A 689 -1.52 -17.71 39.88
C ASP A 689 -1.04 -17.71 41.35
N MET A 690 0.26 -17.92 41.57
CA MET A 690 0.90 -17.89 42.89
C MET A 690 2.37 -17.46 42.78
N ILE A 691 2.88 -16.79 43.81
CA ILE A 691 4.31 -16.52 44.01
C ILE A 691 4.89 -17.58 44.97
N VAL A 692 6.09 -18.07 44.69
CA VAL A 692 6.80 -18.99 45.60
C VAL A 692 8.16 -18.44 45.98
N VAL A 693 8.42 -18.30 47.29
CA VAL A 693 9.66 -17.78 47.85
C VAL A 693 10.48 -18.91 48.42
N PHE A 694 11.75 -18.98 48.04
CA PHE A 694 12.71 -19.98 48.49
C PHE A 694 13.82 -19.28 49.28
N PRO A 695 13.72 -19.17 50.61
CA PRO A 695 14.77 -18.56 51.42
C PRO A 695 15.94 -19.52 51.68
N ASP A 696 17.12 -18.97 51.97
CA ASP A 696 18.28 -19.75 52.42
C ASP A 696 18.21 -20.00 53.93
N GLY A 697 17.76 -21.17 54.34
CA GLY A 697 17.67 -21.56 55.73
C GLY A 697 18.99 -21.99 56.37
N PHE A 698 20.08 -22.13 55.61
CA PHE A 698 21.30 -22.81 56.05
C PHE A 698 20.95 -24.17 56.71
N ASN A 699 21.72 -24.64 57.69
CA ASN A 699 21.40 -25.85 58.46
C ASN A 699 20.71 -25.54 59.80
N SER A 700 19.98 -24.43 59.88
CA SER A 700 19.48 -23.84 61.14
C SER A 700 18.26 -24.53 61.75
N PHE A 701 17.64 -25.49 61.05
CA PHE A 701 16.30 -26.00 61.40
C PHE A 701 15.21 -24.93 61.50
N TYR A 702 15.48 -23.72 60.98
CA TYR A 702 14.58 -22.58 61.01
C TYR A 702 14.17 -22.16 62.45
N ILE A 703 15.09 -22.33 63.40
CA ILE A 703 14.92 -21.89 64.80
C ILE A 703 15.88 -20.76 65.15
N ASP A 704 15.57 -20.03 66.22
CA ASP A 704 16.52 -19.14 66.87
C ASP A 704 17.46 -19.95 67.78
N GLN A 705 18.76 -19.86 67.53
CA GLN A 705 19.80 -20.46 68.38
C GLN A 705 20.07 -19.58 69.60
N ASN A 706 20.51 -20.16 70.73
CA ASN A 706 20.81 -19.38 71.94
C ASN A 706 21.92 -18.34 71.72
N ASP A 707 23.06 -18.75 71.12
CA ASP A 707 24.24 -17.90 70.86
C ASP A 707 24.62 -17.88 69.36
N GLY A 708 23.61 -17.91 68.48
CA GLY A 708 23.85 -18.05 67.05
C GLY A 708 22.77 -17.45 66.17
N MET A 709 22.52 -18.12 65.05
CA MET A 709 21.62 -17.65 64.00
C MET A 709 20.19 -17.50 64.53
N GLN A 710 19.63 -16.29 64.41
CA GLN A 710 18.24 -15.99 64.74
C GLN A 710 17.33 -16.21 63.51
N MET A 711 17.30 -17.44 62.98
CA MET A 711 16.63 -17.73 61.70
C MET A 711 15.10 -17.58 61.77
N GLU A 712 14.49 -17.88 62.91
CA GLU A 712 13.05 -17.72 63.07
C GLU A 712 12.65 -16.25 63.01
N LYS A 713 13.34 -15.38 63.77
CA LYS A 713 13.11 -13.93 63.69
C LYS A 713 13.40 -13.39 62.29
N ALA A 714 14.48 -13.84 61.66
CA ALA A 714 14.81 -13.43 60.30
C ALA A 714 13.68 -13.71 59.30
N ILE A 715 13.06 -14.89 59.36
CA ILE A 715 11.90 -15.20 58.51
C ILE A 715 10.69 -14.31 58.85
N MET A 716 10.36 -14.18 60.14
CA MET A 716 9.11 -13.55 60.57
C MET A 716 9.12 -12.03 60.51
N GLU A 717 10.27 -11.42 60.79
CA GLU A 717 10.45 -9.98 61.01
C GLU A 717 11.22 -9.30 59.86
N ASP A 718 12.13 -10.01 59.17
CA ASP A 718 12.86 -9.45 58.03
C ASP A 718 12.27 -9.91 56.69
N LEU A 719 12.22 -11.22 56.41
CA LEU A 719 11.88 -11.76 55.08
C LEU A 719 10.42 -11.50 54.69
N ILE A 720 9.45 -11.92 55.51
CA ILE A 720 8.02 -11.80 55.14
C ILE A 720 7.65 -10.32 54.87
N PRO A 721 7.98 -9.35 55.75
CA PRO A 721 7.71 -7.95 55.47
C PRO A 721 8.43 -7.43 54.22
N TYR A 722 9.66 -7.88 53.96
CA TYR A 722 10.41 -7.49 52.77
C TYR A 722 9.77 -8.01 51.47
N ILE A 723 9.34 -9.27 51.44
CA ILE A 723 8.65 -9.86 50.29
C ILE A 723 7.33 -9.11 50.03
N ASP A 724 6.55 -8.81 51.07
CA ASP A 724 5.27 -8.09 50.95
C ASP A 724 5.42 -6.61 50.53
N LYS A 725 6.64 -6.08 50.61
CA LYS A 725 7.00 -4.74 50.09
C LYS A 725 7.54 -4.79 48.66
N THR A 726 8.26 -5.85 48.32
CA THR A 726 9.04 -5.96 47.07
C THR A 726 8.20 -6.55 45.93
N TYR A 727 7.31 -7.49 46.25
CA TYR A 727 6.45 -8.16 45.28
C TYR A 727 4.97 -7.87 45.62
N ASN A 728 4.13 -7.85 44.60
CA ASN A 728 2.68 -7.66 44.73
C ASN A 728 1.97 -8.87 45.38
N THR A 729 2.16 -9.07 46.69
CA THR A 729 1.61 -10.20 47.44
C THR A 729 0.28 -9.86 48.12
N ARG A 730 -0.53 -10.88 48.36
CA ARG A 730 -1.68 -10.82 49.26
C ARG A 730 -1.19 -10.97 50.71
N LYS A 731 -1.30 -9.89 51.49
CA LYS A 731 -0.81 -9.86 52.89
C LYS A 731 -1.65 -10.69 53.87
N SER A 732 -2.84 -11.15 53.45
CA SER A 732 -3.75 -11.97 54.25
C SER A 732 -3.15 -13.34 54.57
N ARG A 733 -3.40 -13.81 55.80
CA ARG A 733 -3.04 -15.18 56.20
C ARG A 733 -3.66 -16.25 55.31
N ASN A 734 -4.87 -16.03 54.80
CA ASN A 734 -5.59 -17.00 53.97
C ASN A 734 -4.93 -17.19 52.59
N SER A 735 -4.14 -16.22 52.15
CA SER A 735 -3.37 -16.25 50.90
C SER A 735 -1.88 -16.55 51.14
N ARG A 736 -1.48 -16.96 52.37
CA ARG A 736 -0.10 -17.27 52.72
C ARG A 736 0.04 -18.69 53.25
N ALA A 737 0.89 -19.47 52.59
CA ALA A 737 1.23 -20.83 52.98
C ALA A 737 2.73 -20.98 53.29
N ILE A 738 3.07 -22.05 54.00
CA ILE A 738 4.46 -22.45 54.21
C ILE A 738 4.64 -23.94 53.95
N ALA A 739 5.74 -24.33 53.34
CA ALA A 739 6.02 -25.71 53.00
C ALA A 739 7.48 -26.03 53.18
N GLY A 740 7.82 -27.30 53.30
CA GLY A 740 9.21 -27.71 53.25
C GLY A 740 9.43 -29.20 53.25
N ILE A 741 10.68 -29.57 52.95
CA ILE A 741 11.15 -30.95 52.92
C ILE A 741 12.12 -31.22 54.08
N SER A 742 12.08 -32.39 54.71
CA SER A 742 13.07 -32.78 55.74
C SER A 742 13.20 -31.72 56.86
N MET A 743 14.37 -31.12 57.04
CA MET A 743 14.61 -29.96 57.92
C MET A 743 13.65 -28.78 57.64
N GLY A 744 13.36 -28.48 56.37
CA GLY A 744 12.35 -27.47 55.99
C GLY A 744 10.94 -27.89 56.34
N GLY A 745 10.63 -29.19 56.33
CA GLY A 745 9.36 -29.72 56.81
C GLY A 745 9.21 -29.53 58.33
N TYR A 746 10.29 -29.67 59.10
CA TYR A 746 10.30 -29.30 60.52
C TYR A 746 10.02 -27.81 60.72
N GLY A 747 10.72 -26.94 59.98
CA GLY A 747 10.53 -25.49 60.04
C GLY A 747 9.10 -25.06 59.67
N ALA A 748 8.57 -25.62 58.58
CA ALA A 748 7.21 -25.33 58.12
C ALA A 748 6.15 -25.78 59.15
N ALA A 749 6.33 -26.95 59.76
CA ALA A 749 5.44 -27.43 60.82
C ALA A 749 5.44 -26.47 62.01
N ARG A 750 6.64 -26.07 62.45
CA ARG A 750 6.83 -25.18 63.59
C ARG A 750 6.20 -23.82 63.35
N PHE A 751 6.48 -23.20 62.21
CA PHE A 751 5.96 -21.87 61.89
C PHE A 751 4.45 -21.84 61.70
N ALA A 752 3.89 -22.86 61.05
CA ALA A 752 2.44 -22.98 60.88
C ALA A 752 1.71 -23.09 62.23
N LEU A 753 2.26 -23.86 63.18
CA LEU A 753 1.66 -24.04 64.51
C LEU A 753 1.88 -22.83 65.43
N LYS A 754 3.06 -22.21 65.38
CA LYS A 754 3.43 -21.09 66.25
C LYS A 754 2.86 -19.75 65.78
N TYR A 755 2.72 -19.56 64.46
CA TYR A 755 2.23 -18.34 63.82
C TYR A 755 0.98 -18.61 62.95
N PRO A 756 -0.10 -19.14 63.53
CA PRO A 756 -1.34 -19.42 62.79
C PRO A 756 -2.01 -18.14 62.27
N ASP A 757 -1.64 -16.97 62.80
CA ASP A 757 -2.04 -15.65 62.33
C ASP A 757 -1.33 -15.24 61.03
N LYS A 758 -0.20 -15.86 60.68
CA LYS A 758 0.55 -15.56 59.44
C LYS A 758 0.29 -16.55 58.31
N PHE A 759 0.04 -17.82 58.63
CA PHE A 759 -0.14 -18.89 57.65
C PHE A 759 -1.49 -19.62 57.83
N SER A 760 -2.18 -19.89 56.73
CA SER A 760 -3.42 -20.68 56.72
C SER A 760 -3.21 -22.14 56.32
N LYS A 761 -2.11 -22.44 55.60
CA LYS A 761 -1.81 -23.77 55.05
C LYS A 761 -0.36 -24.15 55.28
N ALA A 762 -0.11 -25.43 55.53
CA ALA A 762 1.21 -26.00 55.72
C ALA A 762 1.41 -27.30 54.95
N THR A 763 2.52 -27.43 54.22
CA THR A 763 2.89 -28.68 53.52
C THR A 763 4.19 -29.25 54.06
N LEU A 764 4.13 -30.47 54.58
CA LEU A 764 5.25 -31.13 55.26
C LEU A 764 5.63 -32.41 54.50
N ILE A 765 6.82 -32.41 53.88
CA ILE A 765 7.32 -33.57 53.12
C ILE A 765 8.49 -34.20 53.86
N SER A 766 8.38 -35.48 54.24
CA SER A 766 9.35 -36.17 55.10
C SER A 766 9.84 -35.31 56.28
N PRO A 767 8.95 -34.64 57.05
CA PRO A 767 9.37 -33.62 58.01
C PRO A 767 10.25 -34.22 59.12
N ALA A 768 11.37 -33.58 59.45
CA ALA A 768 12.36 -34.07 60.41
C ALA A 768 11.90 -33.97 61.89
N VAL A 769 10.76 -34.57 62.24
CA VAL A 769 10.10 -34.51 63.56
C VAL A 769 10.40 -35.74 64.41
N TRP A 770 11.67 -35.98 64.71
CA TRP A 770 12.11 -37.13 65.51
C TRP A 770 11.62 -37.05 66.95
N TYR A 771 11.19 -38.17 67.52
CA TYR A 771 10.93 -38.30 68.96
C TYR A 771 12.14 -38.84 69.74
N ASN A 772 12.99 -39.59 69.06
CA ASN A 772 14.25 -40.08 69.57
C ASN A 772 15.25 -40.13 68.42
N LEU A 773 16.33 -39.36 68.52
CA LEU A 773 17.41 -39.35 67.53
C LEU A 773 18.67 -39.94 68.16
N ASP A 774 19.13 -41.07 67.63
CA ASP A 774 20.28 -41.82 68.14
C ASP A 774 21.52 -40.93 68.32
N GLU A 775 22.26 -41.11 69.43
CA GLU A 775 23.51 -40.37 69.71
C GLU A 775 24.57 -40.54 68.61
N GLU A 776 24.56 -41.68 67.93
CA GLU A 776 25.46 -42.00 66.85
C GLU A 776 25.05 -41.37 65.51
N ASN A 777 23.86 -40.78 65.40
CA ASN A 777 23.31 -40.22 64.17
C ASN A 777 24.17 -39.03 63.66
N ASN A 778 24.51 -39.05 62.37
CA ASN A 778 25.35 -38.02 61.76
C ASN A 778 24.74 -36.62 61.80
N ILE A 779 23.41 -36.48 61.75
CA ILE A 779 22.74 -35.18 61.87
C ILE A 779 22.97 -34.63 63.28
N ARG A 780 22.81 -35.47 64.30
CA ARG A 780 23.03 -35.11 65.71
C ARG A 780 24.48 -34.68 65.97
N LYS A 781 25.45 -35.37 65.37
CA LYS A 781 26.88 -35.08 65.56
C LYS A 781 27.38 -33.83 64.82
N ASN A 782 26.78 -33.50 63.68
CA ASN A 782 27.32 -32.48 62.77
C ASN A 782 26.42 -31.25 62.57
N ASN A 783 25.26 -31.19 63.24
CA ASN A 783 24.37 -30.03 63.16
C ASN A 783 24.30 -29.29 64.50
N HIS A 784 24.70 -28.02 64.49
CA HIS A 784 24.75 -27.16 65.67
C HIS A 784 23.45 -26.38 65.96
N ALA A 785 22.36 -26.65 65.22
CA ALA A 785 21.08 -25.96 65.40
C ALA A 785 20.52 -26.12 66.82
N PHE A 786 20.70 -27.30 67.40
CA PHE A 786 20.18 -27.63 68.73
C PHE A 786 21.27 -27.68 69.80
N LYS A 787 22.37 -26.95 69.60
CA LYS A 787 23.47 -26.83 70.55
C LYS A 787 23.07 -26.04 71.79
N GLU A 788 23.51 -26.51 72.95
CA GLU A 788 23.60 -25.72 74.19
C GLU A 788 25.06 -25.64 74.62
N THR A 789 25.42 -24.70 75.50
CA THR A 789 26.80 -24.27 75.82
C THR A 789 27.83 -25.38 76.06
N ASP A 790 27.40 -26.57 76.48
CA ASP A 790 28.23 -27.72 76.87
C ASP A 790 28.13 -28.94 75.91
N LYS A 791 27.21 -28.96 74.93
CA LYS A 791 26.97 -30.12 74.06
C LYS A 791 26.64 -29.71 72.63
N GLU A 792 27.23 -30.38 71.65
CA GLU A 792 26.94 -30.15 70.21
C GLU A 792 25.46 -30.42 69.84
N TRP A 793 24.74 -31.21 70.66
CA TRP A 793 23.29 -31.41 70.60
C TRP A 793 22.70 -31.54 72.01
N SER A 794 21.62 -30.81 72.28
CA SER A 794 20.82 -30.94 73.51
C SER A 794 19.43 -31.51 73.19
N ASP A 795 19.14 -32.71 73.72
CA ASP A 795 17.83 -33.33 73.58
C ASP A 795 16.71 -32.51 74.23
N ASP A 796 17.02 -31.81 75.33
CA ASP A 796 16.06 -30.95 76.01
C ASP A 796 15.76 -29.69 75.19
N PHE A 797 16.78 -29.11 74.56
CA PHE A 797 16.59 -27.97 73.67
C PHE A 797 15.85 -28.37 72.39
N TYR A 798 16.20 -29.53 71.79
CA TYR A 798 15.46 -30.06 70.64
C TYR A 798 13.99 -30.33 70.99
N LYS A 799 13.70 -30.99 72.13
CA LYS A 799 12.33 -31.22 72.61
C LYS A 799 11.58 -29.91 72.83
N LYS A 800 12.24 -28.90 73.42
CA LYS A 800 11.67 -27.56 73.64
C LYS A 800 11.33 -26.84 72.34
N MET A 801 12.12 -27.06 71.29
CA MET A 801 11.91 -26.45 69.97
C MET A 801 11.01 -27.28 69.05
N HIS A 802 10.73 -28.54 69.40
CA HIS A 802 9.98 -29.48 68.59
C HIS A 802 8.60 -28.92 68.21
N PRO A 803 8.15 -29.04 66.94
CA PRO A 803 6.88 -28.47 66.47
C PRO A 803 5.67 -28.86 67.32
N GLU A 804 5.66 -30.07 67.89
CA GLU A 804 4.58 -30.56 68.76
C GLU A 804 4.32 -29.68 69.98
N THR A 805 5.34 -28.97 70.48
CA THR A 805 5.20 -28.04 71.62
C THR A 805 4.31 -26.84 71.33
N TYR A 806 4.04 -26.55 70.05
CA TYR A 806 3.18 -25.45 69.60
C TYR A 806 1.79 -25.91 69.20
N ILE A 807 1.46 -27.20 69.32
CA ILE A 807 0.11 -27.69 69.02
C ILE A 807 -0.87 -27.15 70.07
N LYS A 808 -1.95 -26.56 69.58
CA LYS A 808 -3.09 -26.09 70.39
C LYS A 808 -4.38 -26.63 69.79
N ASN A 809 -5.40 -26.81 70.63
CA ASN A 809 -6.71 -27.28 70.18
C ASN A 809 -7.33 -26.32 69.15
N ASN A 810 -7.83 -26.87 68.05
CA ASN A 810 -8.57 -26.18 67.01
C ASN A 810 -7.79 -25.03 66.34
N LEU A 811 -6.48 -25.20 66.11
CA LEU A 811 -5.73 -24.26 65.28
C LEU A 811 -6.29 -24.25 63.85
N ASN A 812 -6.62 -23.06 63.36
CA ASN A 812 -7.19 -22.86 62.03
C ASN A 812 -6.12 -22.88 60.92
N VAL A 813 -5.36 -23.96 60.84
CA VAL A 813 -4.32 -24.16 59.82
C VAL A 813 -4.45 -25.56 59.27
N ASP A 814 -4.52 -25.69 57.94
CA ASP A 814 -4.62 -26.99 57.30
C ASP A 814 -3.24 -27.55 56.99
N PHE A 815 -3.03 -28.82 57.32
CA PHE A 815 -1.79 -29.52 57.05
C PHE A 815 -1.96 -30.55 55.92
N TYR A 816 -1.01 -30.55 55.00
CA TYR A 816 -0.77 -31.64 54.06
C TYR A 816 0.57 -32.29 54.42
N VAL A 817 0.54 -33.52 54.90
CA VAL A 817 1.72 -34.27 55.32
C VAL A 817 1.89 -35.46 54.40
N ARG A 818 3.11 -35.66 53.88
CA ARG A 818 3.42 -36.80 53.02
C ARG A 818 4.80 -37.35 53.35
N THR A 819 4.87 -38.66 53.56
CA THR A 819 6.13 -39.37 53.83
C THR A 819 6.06 -40.80 53.30
N SER A 820 7.21 -41.44 53.14
CA SER A 820 7.31 -42.85 52.74
C SER A 820 7.43 -43.78 53.94
N LEU A 821 6.87 -44.99 53.81
CA LEU A 821 7.11 -46.10 54.72
C LEU A 821 8.58 -46.58 54.75
N GLY A 822 9.38 -46.25 53.74
CA GLY A 822 10.79 -46.62 53.58
C GLY A 822 11.77 -45.54 54.02
N ASP A 823 11.28 -44.41 54.51
CA ASP A 823 12.11 -43.32 55.02
C ASP A 823 12.83 -43.75 56.31
N SER A 824 14.12 -44.04 56.18
CA SER A 824 14.99 -44.46 57.29
C SER A 824 15.69 -43.29 57.99
N THR A 825 15.69 -42.09 57.39
CA THR A 825 16.32 -40.90 57.99
C THR A 825 15.34 -40.20 58.93
N VAL A 826 14.08 -40.11 58.53
CA VAL A 826 12.97 -39.70 59.38
C VAL A 826 11.98 -40.86 59.40
N PRO A 827 12.04 -41.72 60.44
CA PRO A 827 11.19 -42.89 60.52
C PRO A 827 9.72 -42.55 60.34
N PHE A 828 9.02 -43.32 59.50
CA PHE A 828 7.58 -43.16 59.28
C PHE A 828 6.78 -43.03 60.60
N ASN A 829 7.16 -43.80 61.61
CA ASN A 829 6.49 -43.80 62.92
C ASN A 829 6.54 -42.45 63.63
N ASP A 830 7.64 -41.71 63.48
CA ASP A 830 7.79 -40.37 64.07
C ASP A 830 6.86 -39.37 63.37
N VAL A 831 6.83 -39.38 62.04
CA VAL A 831 5.90 -38.55 61.26
C VAL A 831 4.45 -38.93 61.56
N ASN A 832 4.13 -40.22 61.62
CA ASN A 832 2.78 -40.70 61.95
C ASN A 832 2.37 -40.25 63.35
N LYS A 833 3.26 -40.36 64.35
CA LYS A 833 2.98 -39.90 65.71
C LYS A 833 2.72 -38.40 65.77
N PHE A 834 3.51 -37.60 65.04
CA PHE A 834 3.27 -36.16 64.93
C PHE A 834 1.93 -35.84 64.25
N VAL A 835 1.55 -36.56 63.20
CA VAL A 835 0.23 -36.41 62.55
C VAL A 835 -0.91 -36.77 63.50
N GLU A 836 -0.78 -37.83 64.29
CA GLU A 836 -1.78 -38.18 65.31
C GLU A 836 -1.87 -37.10 66.41
N ALA A 837 -0.75 -36.47 66.77
CA ALA A 837 -0.75 -35.30 67.66
C ALA A 837 -1.54 -34.13 67.05
N LEU A 838 -1.37 -33.81 65.76
CA LEU A 838 -2.17 -32.79 65.08
C LEU A 838 -3.67 -33.12 65.08
N LYS A 839 -4.03 -34.35 64.69
CA LYS A 839 -5.43 -34.78 64.59
C LYS A 839 -6.13 -34.85 65.93
N SER A 840 -5.46 -35.32 66.98
CA SER A 840 -6.02 -35.39 68.34
C SER A 840 -6.34 -34.02 68.93
N HIS A 841 -5.76 -32.95 68.39
CA HIS A 841 -6.04 -31.55 68.75
C HIS A 841 -6.99 -30.86 67.75
N ASN A 842 -7.74 -31.64 66.95
CA ASN A 842 -8.68 -31.16 65.93
C ASN A 842 -8.06 -30.23 64.88
N ILE A 843 -6.79 -30.46 64.50
CA ILE A 843 -6.15 -29.73 63.42
C ILE A 843 -6.35 -30.49 62.12
N ASN A 844 -6.95 -29.84 61.12
CA ASN A 844 -7.24 -30.45 59.83
C ASN A 844 -5.96 -30.90 59.14
N THR A 845 -5.81 -32.22 58.93
CA THR A 845 -4.56 -32.82 58.46
C THR A 845 -4.84 -33.92 57.44
N ILE A 846 -4.42 -33.67 56.19
CA ILE A 846 -4.32 -34.69 55.14
C ILE A 846 -2.98 -35.40 55.33
N PHE A 847 -3.00 -36.73 55.44
CA PHE A 847 -1.79 -37.53 55.58
C PHE A 847 -1.71 -38.61 54.51
N ILE A 848 -0.69 -38.51 53.67
CA ILE A 848 -0.40 -39.46 52.60
C ILE A 848 0.80 -40.32 52.97
N LYS A 849 0.64 -41.64 52.81
CA LYS A 849 1.62 -42.66 53.13
C LYS A 849 2.06 -43.33 51.82
N ASP A 850 3.29 -43.08 51.37
CA ASP A 850 3.81 -43.65 50.13
C ASP A 850 4.52 -45.00 50.34
N SER A 851 4.68 -45.77 49.26
CA SER A 851 5.32 -47.10 49.29
C SER A 851 6.68 -47.10 49.99
N LYS A 852 7.00 -48.24 50.60
CA LYS A 852 8.30 -48.54 51.25
C LYS A 852 9.50 -48.48 50.30
N ASP A 853 9.26 -48.45 48.99
CA ASP A 853 10.32 -48.40 47.97
C ASP A 853 10.92 -47.00 47.81
N ASN A 854 10.34 -45.98 48.44
CA ASN A 854 10.87 -44.63 48.44
C ASN A 854 11.72 -44.40 49.71
N GLU A 855 12.84 -43.69 49.56
CA GLU A 855 13.73 -43.35 50.68
C GLU A 855 13.74 -41.82 50.92
N HIS A 856 14.52 -41.38 51.91
CA HIS A 856 14.72 -39.96 52.24
C HIS A 856 15.63 -39.24 51.24
N ASN A 857 15.18 -39.11 49.99
CA ASN A 857 16.05 -38.62 48.92
C ASN A 857 15.33 -37.69 47.92
N TRP A 858 16.16 -37.02 47.11
CA TRP A 858 15.71 -36.07 46.10
C TRP A 858 14.81 -36.68 45.02
N ASN A 859 14.99 -37.96 44.67
CA ASN A 859 14.17 -38.63 43.67
C ASN A 859 12.73 -38.77 44.16
N TYR A 860 12.56 -39.23 45.40
CA TYR A 860 11.23 -39.32 46.02
C TYR A 860 10.55 -37.95 46.08
N TRP A 861 11.22 -36.95 46.64
CA TRP A 861 10.62 -35.62 46.79
C TRP A 861 10.28 -34.94 45.48
N LYS A 862 11.14 -35.10 44.45
CA LYS A 862 10.87 -34.59 43.10
C LYS A 862 9.62 -35.22 42.49
N ASN A 863 9.44 -36.53 42.65
CA ASN A 863 8.31 -37.27 42.07
C ASN A 863 6.97 -36.83 42.66
N ILE A 864 6.94 -36.39 43.92
CA ILE A 864 5.71 -35.95 44.59
C ILE A 864 5.52 -34.42 44.58
N ALA A 865 6.45 -33.68 43.98
CA ALA A 865 6.45 -32.22 44.07
C ALA A 865 5.25 -31.54 43.43
N TYR A 866 4.79 -32.09 42.30
CA TYR A 866 3.60 -31.61 41.62
C TYR A 866 2.36 -31.64 42.50
N ASP A 867 2.13 -32.75 43.22
CA ASP A 867 0.92 -32.96 44.00
C ASP A 867 0.80 -31.96 45.15
N PHE A 868 1.90 -31.69 45.84
CA PHE A 868 1.85 -30.77 46.98
C PHE A 868 1.78 -29.30 46.53
N TYR A 869 2.48 -28.90 45.46
CA TYR A 869 2.35 -27.55 44.92
C TYR A 869 0.93 -27.31 44.43
N LYS A 870 0.32 -28.32 43.79
CA LYS A 870 -1.08 -28.29 43.38
C LYS A 870 -2.02 -28.12 44.57
N TRP A 871 -1.86 -28.92 45.62
CA TRP A 871 -2.70 -28.82 46.81
C TRP A 871 -2.65 -27.42 47.43
N VAL A 872 -1.46 -26.86 47.63
CA VAL A 872 -1.31 -25.50 48.18
C VAL A 872 -1.99 -24.48 47.27
N ASN A 873 -1.70 -24.52 45.97
CA ASN A 873 -2.22 -23.56 45.00
C ASN A 873 -3.76 -23.61 44.89
N GLU A 874 -4.37 -24.80 44.96
CA GLU A 874 -5.83 -24.96 44.98
C GLU A 874 -6.44 -24.43 46.28
N SER A 875 -5.72 -24.55 47.40
CA SER A 875 -6.22 -24.25 48.75
C SER A 875 -6.08 -22.79 49.20
N LEU A 876 -5.25 -21.98 48.53
CA LEU A 876 -5.07 -20.57 48.83
C LEU A 876 -6.19 -19.71 48.22
N GLU A 877 -6.59 -18.67 48.97
CA GLU A 877 -7.63 -17.68 48.60
C GLU A 877 -7.11 -16.57 47.69
#